data_AF-A0A7V6ITK2-F1
#
_entry.id   AF-A0A7V6ITK2-F1
#
_cell.length_a   1.000
_cell.length_b   1.000
_cell.length_c   1.000
_cell.angle_alpha   90.00
_cell.angle_beta   90.00
_cell.angle_gamma   90.00
#
_symmetry.space_group_name_H-M   'P 1'
#
loop_
_entity.id
_entity.type
_entity.pdbx_description
1 polymer ?
#
loop_
_entity_poly.entity_id
_entity_poly.type
_entity_poly.pdbx_seq_one_letter_code
_entity_poly.pdbx_strand_id
1 'polypeptide(L)'
;MSNYIIYHLHTMLSNPVTNIDSVNDYKQYIDRAKELDMKAIAFSEHGNVFEWLHKKEYCEKNGLKYIHAAEVYVTKNFEAKERDNYHVVLMAKNYDGFKELNTLVSKSFNRSNVKVIDDVERFYYQPRISFDELINTSDNIIITTACIAGILQDENDIYYPFLEFLKNNKHRCFLEIQHHNVDVQKKHNQKLYELSKEFDVKLIAGTDTHCLNDEYVDGRSVLQKAKNTYFDNEEGWDLTFKSYEELVECYKFQNTIPEHVYLEAIDNTNLLLDMIEDFQLDRSYKYPKFSDNPKEDVYKITNEGIEKKNESLTKDLKERIDYEINTYEHNGALDLLLLEDDVKRWARKNNIAYGDSRGSVSGSQVAYYMQITNVNSIKHNLNYERFMNKERVSLADIDTDWSPSQRDLIKQYLHSNDKYYTAEIVTFNTIADKGAIRDVGRALEIPLSEVDDITKGLETNEDDLRKQYPKLFKYVDLLKGVVVSMGSHPAATICSPITLHDNVGTITLSTNNYPVSCLNMKEIDSLNFVKLDVLGLDNVEIIAKTCELAGIERLTSDNVDDEDENVWKDIMKSPLAIFQFESNFAHSYLKKVFRPEIIQKIKEKNPSVKYIDLMSMANGAIRPAGESYREALANGEFNDNGHEALNNMLNTTNGFLVYQEQIIEFLNKFCGFSMGQADVVRRCVEENTLITMGNGNVKHIKDVNIGDIVMSVNKYGITEPKRVTNVFNNGEKKVYKIITMHNYELLATGNHKVYTQDGYKKIKDITKNDMIMSVKNINASKDNLRPNQRLSCEEMFLLGMLIGDGTIYALDNNGKENNRPSFTNSDIKLIEKFQQCILSRIRERNGKRSTCEFYINSQKGVNVDDIYNIRIKTDVFNNSLIKLLDKYYLRHHAKNKKLNDALMYYPKGNKLQSLLGGLFSTDGGCYRNYIDYSTTSELLAYQIKN
;
A
#
# COMPACT_ATOMS: atom_id res chain seq x y z
N MET A 1 29.94 0.80 34.11
CA MET A 1 30.15 0.13 32.80
C MET A 1 30.39 1.24 31.79
N SER A 2 31.23 1.06 30.76
CA SER A 2 31.35 2.04 29.67
C SER A 2 30.13 1.91 28.74
N ASN A 3 28.95 2.31 29.23
CA ASN A 3 27.67 2.21 28.54
C ASN A 3 26.78 3.34 29.05
N TYR A 4 25.89 3.83 28.20
CA TYR A 4 24.91 4.85 28.54
C TYR A 4 23.64 4.62 27.72
N ILE A 5 22.54 5.19 28.19
CA ILE A 5 21.24 5.07 27.53
C ILE A 5 20.91 6.37 26.82
N ILE A 6 20.50 6.27 25.56
CA ILE A 6 19.96 7.40 24.81
C ILE A 6 18.48 7.51 25.13
N TYR A 7 18.10 8.64 25.73
CA TYR A 7 16.71 8.95 26.05
C TYR A 7 16.18 10.22 25.36
N HIS A 8 17.07 11.16 25.01
CA HIS A 8 16.72 12.37 24.25
C HIS A 8 17.01 12.14 22.77
N LEU A 9 16.02 11.59 22.06
CA LEU A 9 16.13 11.12 20.68
C LEU A 9 14.83 11.37 19.92
N HIS A 10 14.96 11.94 18.73
CA HIS A 10 13.89 12.27 17.81
C HIS A 10 14.03 11.48 16.52
N THR A 11 12.92 11.00 15.99
CA THR A 11 12.87 10.31 14.69
C THR A 11 12.06 11.11 13.69
N MET A 12 11.90 10.61 12.46
CA MET A 12 11.01 11.24 11.48
C MET A 12 9.55 11.40 11.98
N LEU A 13 9.17 10.77 13.09
CA LEU A 13 7.85 10.91 13.72
C LEU A 13 7.69 12.21 14.53
N SER A 14 8.76 12.95 14.82
CA SER A 14 8.68 14.36 15.27
C SER A 14 8.14 15.29 14.17
N ASN A 15 8.42 14.97 12.90
CA ASN A 15 8.15 15.87 11.77
C ASN A 15 6.72 16.39 11.64
N PRO A 16 5.66 15.58 11.85
CA PRO A 16 4.30 16.07 11.68
C PRO A 16 3.82 17.01 12.80
N VAL A 17 4.59 17.20 13.87
CA VAL A 17 4.30 18.15 14.96
C VAL A 17 5.10 19.44 14.84
N THR A 18 6.37 19.35 14.42
CA THR A 18 7.28 20.51 14.34
C THR A 18 7.41 21.02 12.91
N ASN A 19 8.31 20.43 12.14
CA ASN A 19 8.55 20.53 10.70
C ASN A 19 9.62 19.46 10.36
N ILE A 20 10.36 19.54 9.25
CA ILE A 20 11.39 18.53 8.89
C ILE A 20 12.56 18.53 9.89
N ASP A 21 12.47 17.66 10.88
CA ASP A 21 13.33 17.63 12.05
C ASP A 21 14.25 16.40 12.07
N SER A 22 13.77 15.24 11.62
CA SER A 22 14.61 14.06 11.37
C SER A 22 14.19 13.34 10.09
N VAL A 23 15.12 12.60 9.51
CA VAL A 23 14.90 11.76 8.32
C VAL A 23 15.15 10.28 8.60
N ASN A 24 15.45 9.92 9.85
CA ASN A 24 15.74 8.54 10.23
C ASN A 24 14.50 7.82 10.78
N ASP A 25 14.36 6.55 10.42
CA ASP A 25 13.37 5.65 11.00
C ASP A 25 13.83 5.13 12.37
N TYR A 26 12.88 4.92 13.29
CA TYR A 26 13.16 4.42 14.63
C TYR A 26 13.91 3.08 14.63
N LYS A 27 13.72 2.22 13.62
CA LYS A 27 14.45 0.94 13.52
C LYS A 27 15.95 1.13 13.35
N GLN A 28 16.36 2.16 12.61
CA GLN A 28 17.77 2.42 12.36
C GLN A 28 18.51 2.78 13.66
N TYR A 29 17.85 3.56 14.52
CA TYR A 29 18.38 3.89 15.84
C TYR A 29 18.44 2.67 16.76
N ILE A 30 17.41 1.80 16.72
CA ILE A 30 17.38 0.57 17.52
C ILE A 30 18.48 -0.40 17.06
N ASP A 31 18.66 -0.56 15.75
CA ASP A 31 19.71 -1.41 15.18
C ASP A 31 21.10 -0.87 15.59
N ARG A 32 21.30 0.45 15.54
CA ARG A 32 22.56 1.07 15.99
C ARG A 32 22.80 0.93 17.48
N ALA A 33 21.77 1.12 18.31
CA ALA A 33 21.87 0.92 19.76
C ALA A 33 22.26 -0.53 20.10
N LYS A 34 21.70 -1.50 19.36
CA LYS A 34 22.04 -2.92 19.48
C LYS A 34 23.49 -3.20 19.07
N GLU A 35 23.97 -2.63 17.97
CA GLU A 35 25.37 -2.77 17.54
C GLU A 35 26.37 -2.27 18.58
N LEU A 36 25.96 -1.30 19.40
CA LEU A 36 26.76 -0.71 20.47
C LEU A 36 26.51 -1.36 21.84
N ASP A 37 25.81 -2.49 21.87
CA ASP A 37 25.46 -3.22 23.09
C ASP A 37 24.76 -2.33 24.16
N MET A 38 24.00 -1.33 23.73
CA MET A 38 23.16 -0.53 24.64
C MET A 38 22.07 -1.43 25.24
N LYS A 39 21.62 -1.10 26.46
CA LYS A 39 20.61 -1.90 27.17
C LYS A 39 19.18 -1.43 26.94
N ALA A 40 19.00 -0.16 26.60
CA ALA A 40 17.71 0.48 26.47
C ALA A 40 17.80 1.67 25.51
N ILE A 41 16.63 2.14 25.08
CA ILE A 41 16.49 3.35 24.28
C ILE A 41 15.12 3.99 24.55
N ALA A 42 15.09 5.32 24.65
CA ALA A 42 13.85 6.09 24.68
C ALA A 42 13.67 6.88 23.38
N PHE A 43 12.42 7.19 23.07
CA PHE A 43 12.05 8.04 21.94
C PHE A 43 11.25 9.22 22.49
N SER A 44 11.92 10.36 22.65
CA SER A 44 11.34 11.57 23.24
C SER A 44 10.80 12.49 22.14
N GLU A 45 9.97 11.96 21.23
CA GLU A 45 9.48 12.73 20.08
C GLU A 45 8.83 14.05 20.53
N HIS A 46 8.91 15.07 19.68
CA HIS A 46 8.39 16.39 19.95
C HIS A 46 6.86 16.36 20.17
N GLY A 47 6.46 16.51 21.42
CA GLY A 47 5.08 16.64 21.89
C GLY A 47 4.18 15.45 21.60
N ASN A 48 4.72 14.27 21.23
CA ASN A 48 3.93 13.13 20.80
C ASN A 48 4.56 11.77 21.19
N VAL A 49 3.79 10.70 20.98
CA VAL A 49 4.20 9.30 21.23
C VAL A 49 3.88 8.40 20.03
N PHE A 50 3.99 8.91 18.80
CA PHE A 50 3.56 8.16 17.61
C PHE A 50 4.30 6.83 17.44
N GLU A 51 3.55 5.83 16.99
CA GLU A 51 3.99 4.45 16.76
C GLU A 51 4.76 3.83 17.95
N TRP A 52 4.37 4.17 19.18
CA TRP A 52 5.05 3.69 20.38
C TRP A 52 5.01 2.16 20.50
N LEU A 53 4.00 1.48 19.95
CA LEU A 53 3.89 0.04 20.03
C LEU A 53 4.90 -0.64 19.09
N HIS A 54 4.99 -0.19 17.85
CA HIS A 54 5.99 -0.69 16.92
C HIS A 54 7.42 -0.44 17.44
N LYS A 55 7.67 0.71 18.06
CA LYS A 55 8.96 1.00 18.73
C LYS A 55 9.23 -0.01 19.84
N LYS A 56 8.27 -0.23 20.75
CA LYS A 56 8.38 -1.21 21.84
C LYS A 56 8.65 -2.62 21.32
N GLU A 57 7.85 -3.11 20.38
CA GLU A 57 7.98 -4.46 19.81
C GLU A 57 9.34 -4.64 19.10
N TYR A 58 9.83 -3.62 18.40
CA TYR A 58 11.13 -3.68 17.71
C TYR A 58 12.32 -3.60 18.67
N CYS A 59 12.23 -2.80 19.75
CA CYS A 59 13.20 -2.80 20.84
C CYS A 59 13.30 -4.19 21.50
N GLU A 60 12.16 -4.74 21.92
CA GLU A 60 12.09 -6.04 22.61
C GLU A 60 12.62 -7.18 21.74
N LYS A 61 12.25 -7.20 20.44
CA LYS A 61 12.79 -8.16 19.47
C LYS A 61 14.32 -8.09 19.34
N ASN A 62 14.90 -6.93 19.57
CA ASN A 62 16.34 -6.69 19.49
C ASN A 62 17.06 -6.78 20.84
N GLY A 63 16.36 -7.16 21.91
CA GLY A 63 16.95 -7.30 23.25
C GLY A 63 17.19 -5.97 23.97
N LEU A 64 16.58 -4.88 23.49
CA LEU A 64 16.63 -3.54 24.09
C LEU A 64 15.37 -3.30 24.93
N LYS A 65 15.54 -2.68 26.10
CA LYS A 65 14.41 -2.18 26.89
C LYS A 65 13.88 -0.88 26.27
N TYR A 66 12.57 -0.86 26.00
CA TYR A 66 11.87 0.33 25.53
C TYR A 66 11.52 1.26 26.70
N ILE A 67 11.90 2.53 26.59
CA ILE A 67 11.51 3.58 27.53
C ILE A 67 10.48 4.48 26.84
N HIS A 68 9.26 4.53 27.38
CA HIS A 68 8.19 5.37 26.84
C HIS A 68 8.40 6.82 27.27
N ALA A 69 8.56 7.72 26.31
CA ALA A 69 8.97 9.11 26.55
C ALA A 69 8.30 10.07 25.57
N ALA A 70 8.34 11.37 25.90
CA ALA A 70 8.02 12.47 25.00
C ALA A 70 8.78 13.73 25.44
N GLU A 71 9.28 14.53 24.49
CA GLU A 71 9.72 15.89 24.79
C GLU A 71 8.50 16.82 24.65
N VAL A 72 7.90 17.19 25.78
CA VAL A 72 6.68 17.99 25.81
C VAL A 72 6.98 19.48 25.69
N TYR A 73 6.03 20.21 25.11
CA TYR A 73 6.02 21.67 25.13
C TYR A 73 5.27 22.15 26.37
N VAL A 74 5.86 23.07 27.11
CA VAL A 74 5.32 23.62 28.36
C VAL A 74 5.09 25.11 28.18
N THR A 75 3.90 25.58 28.51
CA THR A 75 3.54 27.01 28.54
C THR A 75 3.21 27.45 29.95
N LYS A 76 3.42 28.73 30.26
CA LYS A 76 3.08 29.28 31.57
C LYS A 76 1.59 29.15 31.85
N ASN A 77 0.75 29.49 30.88
CA ASN A 77 -0.71 29.32 30.94
C ASN A 77 -1.32 29.36 29.53
N PHE A 78 -2.57 28.94 29.41
CA PHE A 78 -3.26 28.92 28.11
C PHE A 78 -3.83 30.28 27.67
N GLU A 79 -3.90 31.27 28.57
CA GLU A 79 -4.56 32.56 28.33
C GLU A 79 -3.73 33.51 27.46
N ALA A 80 -2.39 33.47 27.60
CA ALA A 80 -1.50 34.27 26.80
C ALA A 80 -1.33 33.65 25.40
N LYS A 81 -1.62 34.41 24.33
CA LYS A 81 -1.19 34.09 22.96
C LYS A 81 0.30 34.39 22.73
N GLU A 82 1.10 34.19 23.76
CA GLU A 82 2.55 34.31 23.72
C GLU A 82 3.12 32.97 23.25
N ARG A 83 4.24 33.01 22.53
CA ARG A 83 4.90 31.81 22.02
C ARG A 83 5.93 31.34 23.05
N ASP A 84 5.45 30.80 24.15
CA ASP A 84 6.22 30.34 25.31
C ASP A 84 6.24 28.81 25.39
N ASN A 85 6.80 28.14 24.38
CA ASN A 85 6.80 26.67 24.27
C ASN A 85 8.14 26.10 24.78
N TYR A 86 8.29 25.95 26.09
CA TYR A 86 9.50 25.41 26.71
C TYR A 86 9.58 23.89 26.60
N HIS A 87 10.77 23.35 26.37
CA HIS A 87 10.97 21.91 26.28
C HIS A 87 11.20 21.26 27.64
N VAL A 88 10.61 20.08 27.86
CA VAL A 88 10.85 19.21 29.02
C VAL A 88 10.71 17.75 28.56
N VAL A 89 11.65 16.86 28.91
CA VAL A 89 11.50 15.43 28.58
C VAL A 89 10.81 14.73 29.75
N LEU A 90 9.71 14.05 29.44
CA LEU A 90 8.98 13.19 30.38
C LEU A 90 9.15 11.73 29.98
N MET A 91 9.38 10.87 30.97
CA MET A 91 9.53 9.43 30.79
C MET A 91 8.64 8.67 31.76
N ALA A 92 7.94 7.65 31.26
CA ALA A 92 7.14 6.77 32.09
C ALA A 92 8.04 5.83 32.89
N LYS A 93 7.95 5.91 34.22
CA LYS A 93 8.63 4.98 35.14
C LYS A 93 8.04 3.57 35.06
N ASN A 94 6.72 3.47 34.94
CA ASN A 94 5.97 2.21 35.00
C ASN A 94 4.67 2.32 34.17
N TYR A 95 3.79 1.33 34.26
CA TYR A 95 2.55 1.31 33.46
C TYR A 95 1.57 2.45 33.80
N ASP A 96 1.52 2.89 35.06
CA ASP A 96 0.70 4.04 35.45
C ASP A 96 1.29 5.33 34.88
N GLY A 97 2.62 5.46 34.89
CA GLY A 97 3.33 6.55 34.21
C GLY A 97 3.12 6.57 32.70
N PHE A 98 3.00 5.39 32.07
CA PHE A 98 2.66 5.27 30.65
C PHE A 98 1.27 5.85 30.37
N LYS A 99 0.28 5.51 31.19
CA LYS A 99 -1.08 6.05 31.08
C LYS A 99 -1.14 7.56 31.34
N GLU A 100 -0.40 8.03 32.35
CA GLU A 100 -0.31 9.45 32.68
C GLU A 100 0.35 10.25 31.55
N LEU A 101 1.47 9.78 31.00
CA LEU A 101 2.15 10.43 29.89
C LEU A 101 1.28 10.48 28.64
N ASN A 102 0.63 9.36 28.26
CA ASN A 102 -0.32 9.34 27.15
C ASN A 102 -1.50 10.30 27.37
N THR A 103 -1.97 10.44 28.60
CA THR A 103 -3.04 11.39 28.94
C THR A 103 -2.57 12.83 28.76
N LEU A 104 -1.37 13.19 29.23
CA LEU A 104 -0.79 14.53 29.09
C LEU A 104 -0.57 14.88 27.62
N VAL A 105 0.01 13.97 26.84
CA VAL A 105 0.17 14.12 25.39
C VAL A 105 -1.20 14.26 24.74
N SER A 106 -2.19 13.46 25.11
CA SER A 106 -3.51 13.57 24.50
C SER A 106 -4.19 14.91 24.77
N LYS A 107 -4.08 15.42 26.01
CA LYS A 107 -4.59 16.75 26.38
C LYS A 107 -3.91 17.86 25.59
N SER A 108 -2.59 17.77 25.39
CA SER A 108 -1.82 18.83 24.75
C SER A 108 -2.23 19.07 23.29
N PHE A 109 -2.83 18.06 22.64
CA PHE A 109 -3.42 18.17 21.31
C PHE A 109 -4.85 18.75 21.28
N ASN A 110 -5.50 19.06 22.42
CA ASN A 110 -6.85 19.64 22.41
C ASN A 110 -6.87 20.97 21.66
N ARG A 111 -7.75 21.06 20.65
CA ARG A 111 -8.02 22.24 19.83
C ARG A 111 -9.45 22.72 20.05
N SER A 112 -9.74 23.98 19.73
CA SER A 112 -11.10 24.53 19.77
C SER A 112 -12.15 23.75 18.96
N ASN A 113 -11.77 23.00 17.93
CA ASN A 113 -12.70 22.23 17.10
C ASN A 113 -13.02 20.81 17.63
N VAL A 114 -12.23 20.26 18.57
CA VAL A 114 -12.39 18.88 19.06
C VAL A 114 -12.10 18.78 20.56
N LYS A 115 -13.09 18.26 21.29
CA LYS A 115 -12.99 17.97 22.73
C LYS A 115 -12.59 16.51 22.91
N VAL A 116 -11.37 16.23 23.35
CA VAL A 116 -10.91 14.83 23.58
C VAL A 116 -11.14 14.42 25.04
N ILE A 117 -10.67 15.25 25.97
CA ILE A 117 -10.65 14.93 27.42
C ILE A 117 -11.38 16.01 28.23
N ASP A 118 -11.17 17.28 27.88
CA ASP A 118 -11.78 18.43 28.53
C ASP A 118 -11.97 19.58 27.51
N ASP A 119 -12.56 20.67 27.98
CA ASP A 119 -12.90 21.85 27.17
C ASP A 119 -11.76 22.88 27.07
N VAL A 120 -10.57 22.55 27.57
CA VAL A 120 -9.43 23.47 27.58
C VAL A 120 -8.63 23.33 26.28
N GLU A 121 -8.65 24.39 25.46
CA GLU A 121 -7.81 24.50 24.27
C GLU A 121 -6.35 24.69 24.70
N ARG A 122 -5.50 23.72 24.30
CA ARG A 122 -4.08 23.74 24.63
C ARG A 122 -3.20 23.95 23.42
N PHE A 123 -3.57 23.37 22.27
CA PHE A 123 -2.77 23.42 21.06
C PHE A 123 -2.58 24.85 20.55
N TYR A 124 -1.32 25.30 20.45
CA TYR A 124 -0.98 26.60 19.85
C TYR A 124 0.35 26.50 19.10
N TYR A 125 0.27 26.33 17.78
CA TYR A 125 1.36 25.92 16.87
C TYR A 125 1.92 24.51 17.17
N GLN A 126 2.19 24.22 18.45
CA GLN A 126 2.64 22.94 18.99
C GLN A 126 1.66 22.45 20.08
N PRO A 127 1.61 21.13 20.33
CA PRO A 127 0.80 20.55 21.39
C PRO A 127 1.49 20.78 22.75
N ARG A 128 0.90 21.62 23.59
CA ARG A 128 1.52 22.11 24.84
C ARG A 128 0.73 21.73 26.09
N ILE A 129 1.41 21.53 27.21
CA ILE A 129 0.82 21.42 28.55
C ILE A 129 1.13 22.68 29.35
N SER A 130 0.33 22.96 30.37
CA SER A 130 0.63 24.06 31.28
C SER A 130 1.75 23.71 32.26
N PHE A 131 2.42 24.74 32.78
CA PHE A 131 3.39 24.60 33.87
C PHE A 131 2.76 23.94 35.10
N ASP A 132 1.50 24.26 35.41
CA ASP A 132 0.74 23.63 36.50
C ASP A 132 0.53 22.12 36.24
N GLU A 133 0.20 21.71 35.02
CA GLU A 133 0.09 20.28 34.67
C GLU A 133 1.44 19.56 34.81
N LEU A 134 2.56 20.20 34.46
CA LEU A 134 3.91 19.63 34.63
C LEU A 134 4.26 19.38 36.11
N ILE A 135 4.10 20.38 36.98
CA ILE A 135 4.51 20.27 38.39
C ILE A 135 3.57 19.38 39.22
N ASN A 136 2.39 19.06 38.69
CA ASN A 136 1.44 18.12 39.28
C ASN A 136 1.57 16.69 38.74
N THR A 137 2.59 16.39 37.93
CA THR A 137 2.92 15.02 37.52
C THR A 137 3.24 14.14 38.73
N SER A 138 2.82 12.88 38.68
CA SER A 138 3.04 11.92 39.76
C SER A 138 4.48 11.40 39.82
N ASP A 139 4.81 10.63 40.86
CA ASP A 139 6.09 9.90 40.98
C ASP A 139 6.28 8.79 39.94
N ASN A 140 5.28 8.54 39.10
CA ASN A 140 5.38 7.63 37.97
C ASN A 140 6.01 8.28 36.72
N ILE A 141 6.29 9.60 36.75
CA ILE A 141 6.94 10.33 35.67
C ILE A 141 8.34 10.80 36.10
N ILE A 142 9.34 10.40 35.32
CA ILE A 142 10.72 10.88 35.42
C ILE A 142 10.88 12.10 34.50
N ILE A 143 11.61 13.12 34.96
CA ILE A 143 11.71 14.43 34.30
C ILE A 143 13.17 14.83 34.09
N THR A 144 13.51 15.27 32.88
CA THR A 144 14.76 16.01 32.61
C THR A 144 14.45 17.42 32.13
N THR A 145 15.36 18.35 32.38
CA THR A 145 15.19 19.76 31.98
C THR A 145 15.34 20.04 30.48
N ALA A 146 15.54 18.99 29.66
CA ALA A 146 15.68 19.03 28.19
C ALA A 146 16.84 19.93 27.70
N CYS A 147 16.72 20.42 26.46
CA CYS A 147 17.72 21.20 25.76
C CYS A 147 17.68 22.70 26.14
N ILE A 148 18.42 23.54 25.40
CA ILE A 148 18.45 25.00 25.61
C ILE A 148 17.10 25.70 25.35
N ALA A 149 16.12 25.01 24.74
CA ALA A 149 14.75 25.51 24.64
C ALA A 149 13.92 25.24 25.92
N GLY A 150 14.53 24.63 26.94
CA GLY A 150 13.90 24.35 28.23
C GLY A 150 13.71 25.56 29.13
N ILE A 151 12.93 25.36 30.19
CA ILE A 151 12.54 26.40 31.16
C ILE A 151 13.77 27.08 31.80
N LEU A 152 14.88 26.34 31.98
CA LEU A 152 16.06 26.82 32.70
C LEU A 152 17.06 27.61 31.85
N GLN A 153 16.76 27.91 30.59
CA GLN A 153 17.66 28.73 29.76
C GLN A 153 17.71 30.18 30.25
N ASP A 154 16.55 30.84 30.28
CA ASP A 154 16.42 32.25 30.65
C ASP A 154 15.56 32.40 31.91
N GLU A 155 15.95 33.34 32.79
CA GLU A 155 15.15 33.65 33.99
C GLU A 155 13.84 34.32 33.59
N ASN A 156 12.74 33.60 33.86
CA ASN A 156 11.38 34.03 33.61
C ASN A 156 10.50 33.66 34.83
N ASP A 157 9.21 33.96 34.76
CA ASP A 157 8.30 33.79 35.90
C ASP A 157 8.15 32.33 36.39
N ILE A 158 8.39 31.33 35.53
CA ILE A 158 8.31 29.91 35.88
C ILE A 158 9.68 29.29 36.19
N TYR A 159 10.78 30.04 36.02
CA TYR A 159 12.15 29.58 36.24
C TYR A 159 12.41 29.12 37.69
N TYR A 160 12.22 30.01 38.67
CA TYR A 160 12.45 29.69 40.09
C TYR A 160 11.42 28.68 40.65
N PRO A 161 10.12 28.77 40.31
CA PRO A 161 9.16 27.72 40.67
C PRO A 161 9.56 26.35 40.16
N PHE A 162 10.10 26.25 38.94
CA PHE A 162 10.56 24.97 38.39
C PHE A 162 11.78 24.43 39.14
N LEU A 163 12.76 25.27 39.48
CA LEU A 163 13.90 24.87 40.29
C LEU A 163 13.49 24.32 41.67
N GLU A 164 12.55 24.99 42.34
CA GLU A 164 12.05 24.52 43.64
C GLU A 164 11.29 23.19 43.50
N PHE A 165 10.55 22.99 42.40
CA PHE A 165 9.95 21.70 42.07
C PHE A 165 11.00 20.61 41.87
N LEU A 166 12.05 20.85 41.08
CA LEU A 166 13.13 19.89 40.82
C LEU A 166 13.85 19.50 42.11
N LYS A 167 14.16 20.48 42.97
CA LYS A 167 14.78 20.28 44.29
C LYS A 167 13.93 19.39 45.20
N ASN A 168 12.62 19.64 45.25
CA ASN A 168 11.69 18.87 46.07
C ASN A 168 11.40 17.46 45.51
N ASN A 169 11.70 17.22 44.23
CA ASN A 169 11.47 15.95 43.52
C ASN A 169 12.76 15.32 42.97
N LYS A 170 13.91 15.58 43.61
CA LYS A 170 15.24 15.14 43.13
C LYS A 170 15.43 13.62 43.00
N HIS A 171 14.51 12.80 43.52
CA HIS A 171 14.49 11.35 43.31
C HIS A 171 14.04 10.94 41.90
N ARG A 172 13.37 11.85 41.16
CA ARG A 172 12.84 11.60 39.81
C ARG A 172 13.13 12.71 38.80
N CYS A 173 13.91 13.72 39.19
CA CYS A 173 14.21 14.89 38.39
C CYS A 173 15.71 15.02 38.16
N PHE A 174 16.11 15.39 36.93
CA PHE A 174 17.49 15.53 36.51
C PHE A 174 17.72 16.84 35.74
N LEU A 175 18.90 17.43 35.91
CA LEU A 175 19.37 18.57 35.12
C LEU A 175 20.13 18.05 33.90
N GLU A 176 19.64 18.34 32.70
CA GLU A 176 20.18 17.77 31.47
C GLU A 176 21.31 18.63 30.87
N ILE A 177 22.52 18.07 30.80
CA ILE A 177 23.64 18.65 30.06
C ILE A 177 23.76 18.00 28.69
N GLN A 178 24.25 18.76 27.70
CA GLN A 178 24.41 18.27 26.33
C GLN A 178 25.80 18.57 25.76
N HIS A 179 26.28 17.69 24.88
CA HIS A 179 27.66 17.67 24.40
C HIS A 179 27.97 18.70 23.29
N HIS A 180 26.97 19.38 22.74
CA HIS A 180 27.13 20.28 21.59
C HIS A 180 28.18 21.36 21.86
N ASN A 181 29.13 21.53 20.93
CA ASN A 181 30.29 22.41 21.13
C ASN A 181 30.04 23.85 20.67
N VAL A 182 28.93 24.45 21.11
CA VAL A 182 28.56 25.84 20.82
C VAL A 182 28.51 26.67 22.09
N ASP A 183 28.80 27.97 22.01
CA ASP A 183 28.98 28.84 23.19
C ASP A 183 27.75 28.91 24.08
N VAL A 184 26.55 28.88 23.49
CA VAL A 184 25.28 28.88 24.25
C VAL A 184 25.13 27.60 25.08
N GLN A 185 25.43 26.43 24.51
CA GLN A 185 25.39 25.15 25.21
C GLN A 185 26.42 25.08 26.33
N LYS A 186 27.65 25.57 26.09
CA LYS A 186 28.71 25.62 27.11
C LYS A 186 28.26 26.44 28.33
N LYS A 187 27.74 27.64 28.09
CA LYS A 187 27.21 28.50 29.16
C LYS A 187 26.07 27.82 29.92
N HIS A 188 25.17 27.13 29.20
CA HIS A 188 24.07 26.39 29.81
C HIS A 188 24.58 25.23 30.68
N ASN A 189 25.51 24.41 30.20
CA ASN A 189 26.10 23.32 30.97
C ASN A 189 26.77 23.81 32.25
N GLN A 190 27.52 24.92 32.19
CA GLN A 190 28.14 25.51 33.38
C GLN A 190 27.07 25.99 34.37
N LYS A 191 26.01 26.65 33.88
CA LYS A 191 24.88 27.09 34.70
C LYS A 191 24.23 25.90 35.41
N LEU A 192 23.91 24.83 34.69
CA LEU A 192 23.31 23.63 35.27
C LEU A 192 24.24 22.94 36.28
N TYR A 193 25.56 22.94 36.05
CA TYR A 193 26.51 22.42 37.02
C TYR A 193 26.53 23.23 38.33
N GLU A 194 26.46 24.56 38.26
CA GLU A 194 26.33 25.39 39.48
C GLU A 194 25.02 25.12 40.20
N LEU A 195 23.89 25.03 39.47
CA LEU A 195 22.58 24.71 40.03
C LEU A 195 22.56 23.31 40.66
N SER A 196 23.21 22.32 40.06
CA SER A 196 23.31 20.96 40.60
C SER A 196 23.95 20.97 41.99
N LYS A 197 25.01 21.76 42.18
CA LYS A 197 25.68 21.90 43.49
C LYS A 197 24.83 22.65 44.50
N GLU A 198 24.10 23.68 44.07
CA GLU A 198 23.28 24.51 44.94
C GLU A 198 22.02 23.77 45.43
N PHE A 199 21.35 23.04 44.53
CA PHE A 199 20.04 22.43 44.79
C PHE A 199 20.10 20.91 45.03
N ASP A 200 21.26 20.28 44.91
CA ASP A 200 21.46 18.83 45.07
C ASP A 200 20.59 18.00 44.10
N VAL A 201 20.42 18.49 42.87
CA VAL A 201 19.75 17.78 41.77
C VAL A 201 20.80 17.20 40.84
N LYS A 202 20.66 15.92 40.47
CA LYS A 202 21.66 15.20 39.66
C LYS A 202 21.71 15.73 38.24
N LEU A 203 22.91 15.79 37.67
CA LEU A 203 23.10 16.02 36.24
C LEU A 203 22.87 14.71 35.47
N ILE A 204 22.34 14.81 34.25
CA ILE A 204 22.21 13.68 33.32
C ILE A 204 22.67 14.13 31.93
N ALA A 205 23.34 13.25 31.18
CA ALA A 205 23.78 13.56 29.82
C ALA A 205 22.67 13.25 28.80
N GLY A 206 22.16 14.27 28.11
CA GLY A 206 21.30 14.14 26.93
C GLY A 206 22.08 14.37 25.64
N THR A 207 21.66 13.73 24.54
CA THR A 207 22.32 13.85 23.24
C THR A 207 21.54 14.66 22.20
N ASP A 208 20.25 14.91 22.43
CA ASP A 208 19.35 15.59 21.51
C ASP A 208 19.49 15.09 20.06
N THR A 209 19.47 13.78 19.91
CA THR A 209 19.83 13.12 18.65
C THR A 209 18.70 13.24 17.65
N HIS A 210 19.02 13.71 16.44
CA HIS A 210 18.07 13.86 15.32
C HIS A 210 18.53 13.13 14.05
N CYS A 211 19.82 12.79 13.97
CA CYS A 211 20.41 12.12 12.82
C CYS A 211 21.25 10.93 13.27
N LEU A 212 21.26 9.84 12.50
CA LEU A 212 22.10 8.70 12.83
C LEU A 212 23.59 8.99 12.66
N ASN A 213 23.95 9.78 11.64
CA ASN A 213 25.32 10.16 11.29
C ASN A 213 25.32 11.37 10.34
N ASP A 214 26.51 11.82 9.92
CA ASP A 214 26.69 12.98 9.03
C ASP A 214 25.98 12.85 7.68
N GLU A 215 25.85 11.64 7.14
CA GLU A 215 25.11 11.43 5.89
C GLU A 215 23.62 11.75 6.04
N TYR A 216 23.04 11.44 7.20
CA TYR A 216 21.66 11.82 7.51
C TYR A 216 21.52 13.30 7.88
N VAL A 217 22.56 13.94 8.41
CA VAL A 217 22.59 15.41 8.58
C VAL A 217 22.49 16.10 7.23
N ASP A 218 23.24 15.63 6.22
CA ASP A 218 23.13 16.13 4.85
C ASP A 218 21.73 15.86 4.28
N GLY A 219 21.19 14.66 4.47
CA GLY A 219 19.84 14.28 4.01
C GLY A 219 18.75 15.17 4.61
N ARG A 220 18.77 15.39 5.92
CA ARG A 220 17.90 16.34 6.65
C ARG A 220 17.97 17.72 6.03
N SER A 221 19.18 18.24 5.83
CA SER A 221 19.43 19.57 5.26
C SER A 221 18.88 19.70 3.83
N VAL A 222 19.03 18.65 3.01
CA VAL A 222 18.48 18.58 1.65
C VAL A 222 16.95 18.65 1.69
N LEU A 223 16.30 17.88 2.57
CA LEU A 223 14.84 17.90 2.68
C LEU A 223 14.32 19.23 3.24
N GLN A 224 14.98 19.81 4.24
CA GLN A 224 14.66 21.14 4.77
C GLN A 224 14.72 22.21 3.69
N LYS A 225 15.80 22.24 2.88
CA LYS A 225 15.91 23.13 1.72
C LYS A 225 14.78 22.90 0.71
N ALA A 226 14.44 21.65 0.42
CA ALA A 226 13.37 21.30 -0.52
C ALA A 226 11.97 21.77 -0.07
N LYS A 227 11.73 21.78 1.26
CA LYS A 227 10.47 22.16 1.90
C LYS A 227 10.45 23.60 2.40
N ASN A 228 11.52 24.37 2.19
CA ASN A 228 11.67 25.74 2.68
C ASN A 228 11.45 25.82 4.21
N THR A 229 12.01 24.85 4.93
CA THR A 229 12.02 24.77 6.40
C THR A 229 13.37 25.24 6.92
N TYR A 230 13.35 26.05 7.99
CA TYR A 230 14.55 26.58 8.62
C TYR A 230 14.36 26.55 10.14
N PHE A 231 15.39 26.12 10.86
CA PHE A 231 15.49 26.23 12.32
C PHE A 231 16.60 27.24 12.65
N ASP A 232 16.26 28.29 13.38
CA ASP A 232 17.21 29.34 13.72
C ASP A 232 18.28 28.80 14.69
N ASN A 233 19.53 29.23 14.49
CA ASN A 233 20.65 28.98 15.41
C ASN A 233 21.12 27.52 15.57
N GLU A 234 20.77 26.61 14.66
CA GLU A 234 21.31 25.23 14.64
C GLU A 234 22.74 25.11 14.05
N GLU A 235 23.38 26.22 13.67
CA GLU A 235 24.75 26.18 13.14
C GLU A 235 25.76 25.67 14.18
N GLY A 236 26.50 24.61 13.82
CA GLY A 236 27.54 24.02 14.67
C GLY A 236 27.03 23.02 15.72
N TRP A 237 25.72 22.73 15.75
CA TRP A 237 25.15 21.71 16.62
C TRP A 237 25.48 20.31 16.11
N ASP A 238 25.84 19.42 17.04
CA ASP A 238 26.10 18.02 16.74
C ASP A 238 24.87 17.19 17.09
N LEU A 239 24.01 16.93 16.11
CA LEU A 239 22.73 16.22 16.30
C LEU A 239 22.86 14.72 15.99
N THR A 240 24.08 14.20 15.90
CA THR A 240 24.32 12.81 15.51
C THR A 240 24.26 11.86 16.69
N PHE A 241 23.91 10.60 16.42
CA PHE A 241 23.90 9.52 17.41
C PHE A 241 25.34 9.22 17.87
N LYS A 242 25.57 9.08 19.19
CA LYS A 242 26.92 8.84 19.76
C LYS A 242 27.07 7.47 20.41
N SER A 243 28.23 6.85 20.26
CA SER A 243 28.69 5.81 21.19
C SER A 243 29.08 6.41 22.55
N TYR A 244 29.30 5.57 23.55
CA TYR A 244 29.80 6.02 24.86
C TYR A 244 31.13 6.77 24.71
N GLU A 245 32.08 6.21 23.96
CA GLU A 245 33.41 6.78 23.74
C GLU A 245 33.33 8.11 22.98
N GLU A 246 32.49 8.17 21.94
CA GLU A 246 32.26 9.39 21.17
C GLU A 246 31.67 10.49 22.05
N LEU A 247 30.68 10.17 22.88
CA LEU A 247 30.07 11.12 23.80
C LEU A 247 31.08 11.67 24.82
N VAL A 248 31.92 10.80 25.39
CA VAL A 248 33.00 11.20 26.31
C VAL A 248 34.00 12.13 25.62
N GLU A 249 34.42 11.81 24.41
CA GLU A 249 35.34 12.68 23.65
C GLU A 249 34.69 14.02 23.27
N CYS A 250 33.39 14.05 22.97
CA CYS A 250 32.66 15.31 22.74
C CYS A 250 32.68 16.22 23.97
N TYR A 251 32.40 15.70 25.18
CA TYR A 251 32.46 16.50 26.41
C TYR A 251 33.88 16.96 26.75
N LYS A 252 34.86 16.08 26.55
CA LYS A 252 36.28 16.42 26.72
C LYS A 252 36.74 17.51 25.76
N PHE A 253 36.26 17.49 24.52
CA PHE A 253 36.52 18.55 23.54
C PHE A 253 35.79 19.86 23.90
N GLN A 254 34.54 19.76 24.37
CA GLN A 254 33.77 20.92 24.86
C GLN A 254 34.45 21.59 26.06
N ASN A 255 35.12 20.81 26.91
CA ASN A 255 35.98 21.23 28.03
C ASN A 255 35.39 22.34 28.91
N THR A 256 34.11 22.21 29.26
CA THR A 256 33.38 23.24 30.01
C THR A 256 33.16 22.85 31.47
N ILE A 257 32.83 21.58 31.74
CA ILE A 257 32.65 21.05 33.10
C ILE A 257 33.70 19.97 33.41
N PRO A 258 34.04 19.73 34.68
CA PRO A 258 35.10 18.78 35.04
C PRO A 258 34.81 17.35 34.58
N GLU A 259 35.87 16.59 34.25
CA GLU A 259 35.76 15.24 33.70
C GLU A 259 34.91 14.28 34.53
N HIS A 260 35.17 14.19 35.83
CA HIS A 260 34.39 13.32 36.72
C HIS A 260 32.89 13.66 36.75
N VAL A 261 32.52 14.92 36.50
CA VAL A 261 31.12 15.39 36.56
C VAL A 261 30.36 14.95 35.30
N TYR A 262 30.92 15.15 34.10
CA TYR A 262 30.22 14.68 32.90
C TYR A 262 30.21 13.14 32.81
N LEU A 263 31.24 12.46 33.33
CA LEU A 263 31.23 11.00 33.40
C LEU A 263 30.14 10.49 34.35
N GLU A 264 29.94 11.15 35.50
CA GLU A 264 28.82 10.85 36.40
C GLU A 264 27.47 11.14 35.73
N ALA A 265 27.34 12.25 35.00
CA ALA A 265 26.11 12.57 34.27
C ALA A 265 25.78 11.55 33.16
N ILE A 266 26.79 11.01 32.48
CA ILE A 266 26.62 9.89 31.53
C ILE A 266 26.17 8.63 32.28
N ASP A 267 26.79 8.29 33.42
CA ASP A 267 26.42 7.11 34.20
C ASP A 267 25.01 7.23 34.83
N ASN A 268 24.56 8.45 35.13
CA ASN A 268 23.20 8.71 35.60
C ASN A 268 22.12 8.32 34.57
N THR A 269 22.46 8.12 33.29
CA THR A 269 21.53 7.50 32.33
C THR A 269 21.26 6.02 32.64
N ASN A 270 22.22 5.30 33.23
CA ASN A 270 22.02 3.95 33.74
C ASN A 270 21.20 3.96 35.03
N LEU A 271 21.40 4.97 35.90
CA LEU A 271 20.56 5.17 37.08
C LEU A 271 19.09 5.40 36.67
N LEU A 272 18.85 6.20 35.62
CA LEU A 272 17.51 6.39 35.07
C LEU A 272 16.91 5.08 34.59
N LEU A 273 17.68 4.25 33.88
CA LEU A 273 17.25 2.93 33.42
C LEU A 273 16.85 2.02 34.59
N ASP A 274 17.60 2.03 35.70
CA ASP A 274 17.31 1.24 36.89
C ASP A 274 15.98 1.63 37.56
N MET A 275 15.46 2.82 37.28
CA MET A 275 14.15 3.28 37.76
C MET A 275 12.99 2.75 36.92
N ILE A 276 13.22 2.38 35.66
CA ILE A 276 12.17 1.97 34.73
C ILE A 276 11.71 0.55 35.04
N GLU A 277 10.40 0.37 35.20
CA GLU A 277 9.73 -0.92 35.42
C GLU A 277 9.23 -1.48 34.09
N ASP A 278 9.29 -2.81 33.92
CA ASP A 278 8.71 -3.45 32.75
C ASP A 278 7.19 -3.51 32.85
N PHE A 279 6.50 -3.31 31.74
CA PHE A 279 5.05 -3.49 31.65
C PHE A 279 4.66 -4.33 30.44
N GLN A 280 3.57 -5.07 30.62
CA GLN A 280 2.95 -5.91 29.60
C GLN A 280 1.67 -5.25 29.10
N LEU A 281 1.39 -5.41 27.81
CA LEU A 281 0.19 -4.89 27.18
C LEU A 281 -0.88 -5.97 27.12
N ASP A 282 -2.12 -5.57 27.42
CA ASP A 282 -3.26 -6.45 27.20
C ASP A 282 -3.52 -6.62 25.69
N ARG A 283 -3.38 -7.86 25.21
CA ARG A 283 -3.68 -8.25 23.83
C ARG A 283 -4.97 -9.06 23.72
N SER A 284 -5.83 -9.05 24.75
CA SER A 284 -7.18 -9.59 24.65
C SER A 284 -8.02 -8.78 23.64
N TYR A 285 -9.07 -9.41 23.11
CA TYR A 285 -10.01 -8.73 22.20
C TYR A 285 -10.77 -7.64 22.95
N LYS A 286 -10.76 -6.43 22.39
CA LYS A 286 -11.39 -5.26 22.99
C LYS A 286 -12.73 -5.01 22.33
N TYR A 287 -13.65 -5.95 22.48
CA TYR A 287 -15.04 -5.80 22.07
C TYR A 287 -15.76 -4.84 23.03
N PRO A 288 -16.46 -3.79 22.54
CA PRO A 288 -17.37 -3.00 23.36
C PRO A 288 -18.38 -3.89 24.09
N LYS A 289 -18.72 -3.57 25.34
CA LYS A 289 -19.70 -4.36 26.09
C LYS A 289 -21.10 -3.76 25.91
N PHE A 290 -22.00 -4.49 25.27
CA PHE A 290 -23.37 -4.02 24.99
C PHE A 290 -24.42 -4.65 25.90
N SER A 291 -24.19 -5.89 26.34
CA SER A 291 -25.14 -6.64 27.14
C SER A 291 -24.44 -7.44 28.24
N ASP A 292 -25.16 -7.69 29.33
CA ASP A 292 -24.76 -8.69 30.32
C ASP A 292 -25.11 -10.12 29.87
N ASN A 293 -26.04 -10.27 28.91
CA ASN A 293 -26.45 -11.56 28.33
C ASN A 293 -26.46 -11.51 26.79
N PRO A 294 -25.30 -11.23 26.14
CA PRO A 294 -25.25 -10.92 24.71
C PRO A 294 -25.74 -12.07 23.82
N LYS A 295 -25.61 -13.33 24.26
CA LYS A 295 -26.12 -14.50 23.54
C LYS A 295 -27.64 -14.48 23.41
N GLU A 296 -28.35 -14.18 24.50
CA GLU A 296 -29.82 -14.14 24.51
C GLU A 296 -30.34 -13.01 23.62
N ASP A 297 -29.70 -11.85 23.67
CA ASP A 297 -30.05 -10.70 22.83
C ASP A 297 -29.83 -11.00 21.34
N VAL A 298 -28.70 -11.63 20.98
CA VAL A 298 -28.44 -12.06 19.60
C VAL A 298 -29.51 -13.05 19.12
N TYR A 299 -29.89 -14.04 19.94
CA TYR A 299 -30.99 -14.95 19.60
C TYR A 299 -32.31 -14.23 19.38
N LYS A 300 -32.66 -13.29 20.26
CA LYS A 300 -33.89 -12.53 20.17
C LYS A 300 -33.94 -11.71 18.88
N ILE A 301 -32.89 -10.94 18.58
CA ILE A 301 -32.82 -10.11 17.37
C ILE A 301 -32.86 -10.98 16.11
N THR A 302 -32.19 -12.14 16.12
CA THR A 302 -32.21 -13.10 15.02
C THR A 302 -33.63 -13.64 14.77
N ASN A 303 -34.36 -14.02 15.82
CA ASN A 303 -35.75 -14.50 15.72
C ASN A 303 -36.69 -13.41 15.21
N GLU A 304 -36.56 -12.17 15.69
CA GLU A 304 -37.30 -11.02 15.16
C GLU A 304 -37.03 -10.81 13.65
N GLY A 305 -35.80 -11.05 13.20
CA GLY A 305 -35.40 -11.00 11.80
C GLY A 305 -36.09 -12.06 10.93
N ILE A 306 -36.17 -13.30 11.43
CA ILE A 306 -36.86 -14.41 10.77
C ILE A 306 -38.35 -14.10 10.62
N GLU A 307 -38.99 -13.62 11.71
CA GLU A 307 -40.41 -13.24 11.70
C GLU A 307 -40.69 -12.13 10.68
N LYS A 308 -39.84 -11.08 10.63
CA LYS A 308 -39.97 -9.98 9.67
C LYS A 308 -39.89 -10.44 8.21
N LYS A 309 -39.09 -11.48 7.93
CA LYS A 309 -38.95 -12.06 6.59
C LYS A 309 -40.03 -13.08 6.26
N ASN A 310 -40.96 -13.37 7.18
CA ASN A 310 -42.02 -14.38 7.06
C ASN A 310 -41.47 -15.79 6.74
N GLU A 311 -40.29 -16.13 7.27
CA GLU A 311 -39.69 -17.45 7.10
C GLU A 311 -40.02 -18.36 8.29
N SER A 312 -40.21 -19.66 8.03
CA SER A 312 -40.39 -20.65 9.10
C SER A 312 -39.05 -21.12 9.62
N LEU A 313 -38.87 -21.17 10.94
CA LEU A 313 -37.70 -21.76 11.58
C LEU A 313 -37.68 -23.28 11.41
N THR A 314 -37.15 -23.75 10.27
CA THR A 314 -36.95 -25.18 10.01
C THR A 314 -35.86 -25.74 10.93
N LYS A 315 -35.81 -27.08 11.04
CA LYS A 315 -34.78 -27.76 11.83
C LYS A 315 -33.37 -27.39 11.38
N ASP A 316 -33.12 -27.45 10.07
CA ASP A 316 -31.80 -27.17 9.48
C ASP A 316 -31.38 -25.71 9.69
N LEU A 317 -32.34 -24.77 9.55
CA LEU A 317 -32.09 -23.35 9.80
C LEU A 317 -31.73 -23.09 11.27
N LYS A 318 -32.47 -23.72 12.19
CA LYS A 318 -32.20 -23.63 13.62
C LYS A 318 -30.82 -24.18 13.96
N GLU A 319 -30.47 -25.35 13.44
CA GLU A 319 -29.15 -25.96 13.66
C GLU A 319 -28.02 -25.06 13.13
N ARG A 320 -28.22 -24.41 11.98
CA ARG A 320 -27.28 -23.43 11.43
C ARG A 320 -27.11 -22.21 12.35
N ILE A 321 -28.22 -21.61 12.80
CA ILE A 321 -28.19 -20.45 13.71
C ILE A 321 -27.52 -20.80 15.04
N ASP A 322 -27.89 -21.94 15.64
CA ASP A 322 -27.30 -22.41 16.90
C ASP A 322 -25.79 -22.62 16.74
N TYR A 323 -25.34 -23.20 15.63
CA TYR A 323 -23.92 -23.37 15.34
C TYR A 323 -23.17 -22.04 15.23
N GLU A 324 -23.71 -21.08 14.48
CA GLU A 324 -23.10 -19.76 14.31
C GLU A 324 -23.02 -19.00 15.63
N ILE A 325 -24.14 -18.86 16.37
CA ILE A 325 -24.17 -18.14 17.66
C ILE A 325 -23.19 -18.75 18.67
N ASN A 326 -23.12 -20.08 18.76
CA ASN A 326 -22.15 -20.75 19.64
C ASN A 326 -20.69 -20.54 19.18
N THR A 327 -20.45 -20.26 17.89
CA THR A 327 -19.12 -19.94 17.37
C THR A 327 -18.75 -18.48 17.69
N TYR A 328 -19.69 -17.54 17.55
CA TYR A 328 -19.52 -16.16 17.99
C TYR A 328 -19.25 -16.07 19.50
N GLU A 329 -19.98 -16.83 20.32
CA GLU A 329 -19.76 -16.92 21.76
C GLU A 329 -18.36 -17.44 22.08
N HIS A 330 -17.95 -18.54 21.44
CA HIS A 330 -16.62 -19.12 21.64
C HIS A 330 -15.49 -18.13 21.34
N ASN A 331 -15.66 -17.31 20.31
CA ASN A 331 -14.66 -16.32 19.90
C ASN A 331 -14.83 -14.94 20.59
N GLY A 332 -15.80 -14.80 21.51
CA GLY A 332 -16.06 -13.55 22.23
C GLY A 332 -16.68 -12.43 21.37
N ALA A 333 -17.19 -12.74 20.18
CA ALA A 333 -17.63 -11.77 19.18
C ALA A 333 -19.15 -11.46 19.21
N LEU A 334 -19.87 -11.85 20.26
CA LEU A 334 -21.30 -11.57 20.38
C LEU A 334 -21.59 -10.07 20.53
N ASP A 335 -20.84 -9.36 21.38
CA ASP A 335 -21.04 -7.92 21.52
C ASP A 335 -20.62 -7.13 20.26
N LEU A 336 -19.74 -7.67 19.42
CA LEU A 336 -19.50 -7.08 18.09
C LEU A 336 -20.76 -7.12 17.22
N LEU A 337 -21.52 -8.23 17.23
CA LEU A 337 -22.78 -8.30 16.50
C LEU A 337 -23.79 -7.30 17.03
N LEU A 338 -23.83 -7.09 18.35
CA LEU A 338 -24.72 -6.10 18.98
C LEU A 338 -24.31 -4.67 18.62
N LEU A 339 -23.01 -4.38 18.56
CA LEU A 339 -22.48 -3.09 18.07
C LEU A 339 -22.91 -2.84 16.61
N GLU A 340 -22.70 -3.82 15.73
CA GLU A 340 -23.10 -3.73 14.32
C GLU A 340 -24.62 -3.52 14.18
N ASP A 341 -25.43 -4.31 14.89
CA ASP A 341 -26.88 -4.16 14.89
C ASP A 341 -27.32 -2.78 15.41
N ASP A 342 -26.70 -2.25 16.46
CA ASP A 342 -26.99 -0.92 17.00
C ASP A 342 -26.76 0.17 15.94
N VAL A 343 -25.60 0.16 15.29
CA VAL A 343 -25.23 1.11 14.23
C VAL A 343 -26.16 0.97 13.01
N LYS A 344 -26.43 -0.26 12.56
CA LYS A 344 -27.28 -0.54 11.40
C LYS A 344 -28.75 -0.19 11.66
N ARG A 345 -29.26 -0.48 12.86
CA ARG A 345 -30.61 -0.11 13.29
C ARG A 345 -30.76 1.41 13.34
N TRP A 346 -29.76 2.13 13.86
CA TRP A 346 -29.75 3.59 13.84
C TRP A 346 -29.73 4.14 12.40
N ALA A 347 -28.88 3.58 11.54
CA ALA A 347 -28.81 3.97 10.13
C ALA A 347 -30.15 3.80 9.41
N ARG A 348 -30.81 2.63 9.55
CA ARG A 348 -32.14 2.38 8.98
C ARG A 348 -33.18 3.38 9.49
N LYS A 349 -33.21 3.66 10.79
CA LYS A 349 -34.13 4.64 11.40
C LYS A 349 -33.95 6.06 10.85
N ASN A 350 -32.74 6.39 10.39
CA ASN A 350 -32.40 7.71 9.84
C ASN A 350 -32.33 7.71 8.29
N ASN A 351 -32.83 6.68 7.62
CA ASN A 351 -32.81 6.55 6.15
C ASN A 351 -31.39 6.67 5.55
N ILE A 352 -30.40 6.07 6.21
CA ILE A 352 -29.02 6.00 5.72
C ILE A 352 -28.80 4.66 5.05
N ALA A 353 -28.44 4.70 3.77
CA ALA A 353 -28.15 3.49 3.00
C ALA A 353 -26.75 2.95 3.30
N TYR A 354 -26.64 1.63 3.37
CA TYR A 354 -25.39 0.89 3.51
C TYR A 354 -25.29 -0.24 2.48
N GLY A 355 -24.08 -0.68 2.17
CA GLY A 355 -23.80 -1.77 1.24
C GLY A 355 -24.39 -3.10 1.71
N ASP A 356 -24.70 -4.00 0.77
CA ASP A 356 -25.37 -5.26 1.11
C ASP A 356 -24.48 -6.22 1.90
N SER A 357 -23.17 -6.24 1.61
CA SER A 357 -22.16 -6.91 2.41
C SER A 357 -20.75 -6.61 1.88
N ARG A 358 -19.74 -6.69 2.74
CA ARG A 358 -18.32 -6.68 2.35
C ARG A 358 -17.54 -7.66 3.22
N GLY A 359 -16.55 -8.32 2.63
CA GLY A 359 -15.76 -9.34 3.32
C GLY A 359 -16.50 -10.68 3.47
N SER A 360 -16.02 -11.52 4.38
CA SER A 360 -16.53 -12.90 4.55
C SER A 360 -17.82 -12.99 5.35
N VAL A 361 -18.26 -11.92 6.04
CA VAL A 361 -19.47 -11.89 6.88
C VAL A 361 -20.75 -12.31 6.12
N SER A 362 -20.76 -12.19 4.79
CA SER A 362 -21.81 -12.74 3.92
C SER A 362 -22.09 -14.24 4.13
N GLY A 363 -21.14 -14.98 4.69
CA GLY A 363 -21.31 -16.39 5.05
C GLY A 363 -22.15 -16.62 6.32
N SER A 364 -22.50 -15.59 7.08
CA SER A 364 -23.29 -15.71 8.31
C SER A 364 -24.79 -15.51 8.08
N GLN A 365 -25.55 -16.53 8.43
CA GLN A 365 -27.01 -16.46 8.45
C GLN A 365 -27.53 -15.64 9.64
N VAL A 366 -26.81 -15.64 10.77
CA VAL A 366 -27.13 -14.78 11.92
C VAL A 366 -27.01 -13.30 11.55
N ALA A 367 -25.90 -12.90 10.90
CA ALA A 367 -25.70 -11.52 10.45
C ALA A 367 -26.79 -11.07 9.45
N TYR A 368 -27.25 -11.97 8.59
CA TYR A 368 -28.34 -11.73 7.65
C TYR A 368 -29.68 -11.42 8.36
N TYR A 369 -30.10 -12.26 9.31
CA TYR A 369 -31.37 -12.03 10.02
C TYR A 369 -31.32 -10.83 10.96
N MET A 370 -30.15 -10.54 11.54
CA MET A 370 -29.92 -9.29 12.28
C MET A 370 -29.89 -8.05 11.36
N GLN A 371 -29.95 -8.23 10.03
CA GLN A 371 -29.84 -7.16 9.02
C GLN A 371 -28.53 -6.37 9.15
N ILE A 372 -27.46 -7.04 9.55
CA ILE A 372 -26.09 -6.52 9.47
C ILE A 372 -25.63 -6.60 8.01
N THR A 373 -25.95 -7.71 7.33
CA THR A 373 -25.83 -7.90 5.89
C THR A 373 -27.21 -8.07 5.25
N ASN A 374 -27.31 -7.86 3.95
CA ASN A 374 -28.51 -8.15 3.14
C ASN A 374 -28.33 -9.43 2.30
N VAL A 375 -27.28 -10.22 2.54
CA VAL A 375 -26.93 -11.41 1.75
C VAL A 375 -27.36 -12.68 2.47
N ASN A 376 -28.32 -13.42 1.92
CA ASN A 376 -28.74 -14.71 2.44
C ASN A 376 -27.68 -15.80 2.13
N SER A 377 -26.94 -16.21 3.16
CA SER A 377 -25.83 -17.15 3.01
C SER A 377 -26.27 -18.52 2.46
N ILE A 378 -27.46 -19.00 2.83
CA ILE A 378 -28.00 -20.28 2.38
C ILE A 378 -28.44 -20.19 0.91
N LYS A 379 -29.14 -19.11 0.52
CA LYS A 379 -29.57 -18.87 -0.88
C LYS A 379 -28.40 -18.91 -1.85
N HIS A 380 -27.24 -18.39 -1.43
CA HIS A 380 -26.03 -18.27 -2.26
C HIS A 380 -24.95 -19.33 -1.96
N ASN A 381 -25.27 -20.34 -1.13
CA ASN A 381 -24.34 -21.41 -0.74
C ASN A 381 -22.99 -20.90 -0.21
N LEU A 382 -23.02 -19.87 0.64
CA LEU A 382 -21.84 -19.24 1.22
C LEU A 382 -21.41 -19.95 2.50
N ASN A 383 -20.09 -20.05 2.69
CA ASN A 383 -19.46 -20.79 3.78
C ASN A 383 -19.24 -19.89 5.00
N TYR A 384 -19.81 -20.27 6.16
CA TYR A 384 -19.67 -19.52 7.42
C TYR A 384 -18.26 -19.64 8.02
N GLU A 385 -17.63 -20.81 7.93
CA GLU A 385 -16.30 -21.10 8.48
C GLU A 385 -15.20 -20.22 7.89
N ARG A 386 -15.45 -19.68 6.68
CA ARG A 386 -14.60 -18.68 6.03
C ARG A 386 -14.61 -17.33 6.74
N PHE A 387 -15.74 -16.99 7.36
CA PHE A 387 -15.90 -15.84 8.23
C PHE A 387 -15.37 -16.14 9.63
N MET A 388 -15.93 -17.16 10.28
CA MET A 388 -15.59 -17.49 11.66
C MET A 388 -15.68 -18.99 11.91
N ASN A 389 -14.71 -19.53 12.64
CA ASN A 389 -14.71 -20.92 13.08
C ASN A 389 -14.13 -21.05 14.49
N LYS A 390 -14.41 -22.17 15.16
CA LYS A 390 -13.97 -22.44 16.54
C LYS A 390 -12.49 -22.83 16.66
N GLU A 391 -11.86 -23.28 15.58
CA GLU A 391 -10.45 -23.68 15.58
C GLU A 391 -9.51 -22.47 15.46
N ARG A 392 -10.03 -21.34 14.97
CA ARG A 392 -9.33 -20.07 14.79
C ARG A 392 -10.07 -18.97 15.54
N VAL A 393 -9.59 -18.69 16.74
CA VAL A 393 -9.96 -17.46 17.44
C VAL A 393 -9.15 -16.32 16.82
N SER A 394 -9.83 -15.40 16.14
CA SER A 394 -9.26 -14.16 15.60
C SER A 394 -10.23 -13.02 15.81
N LEU A 395 -9.73 -11.78 15.84
CA LEU A 395 -10.60 -10.60 15.85
C LEU A 395 -11.56 -10.68 14.65
N ALA A 396 -12.84 -10.77 14.96
CA ALA A 396 -13.93 -10.69 14.00
C ALA A 396 -13.95 -9.32 13.32
N ASP A 397 -14.10 -9.30 12.00
CA ASP A 397 -14.03 -8.10 11.18
C ASP A 397 -15.27 -8.05 10.29
N ILE A 398 -16.10 -7.01 10.47
CA ILE A 398 -17.35 -6.80 9.73
C ILE A 398 -17.22 -5.48 8.99
N ASP A 399 -16.90 -5.59 7.70
CA ASP A 399 -16.75 -4.42 6.85
C ASP A 399 -18.13 -3.92 6.38
N THR A 400 -18.36 -2.62 6.45
CA THR A 400 -19.52 -2.01 5.80
C THR A 400 -19.15 -0.81 4.94
N ASP A 401 -19.71 -0.77 3.75
CA ASP A 401 -19.70 0.39 2.88
C ASP A 401 -20.93 1.28 3.14
N TRP A 402 -20.74 2.60 3.11
CA TRP A 402 -21.76 3.61 3.41
C TRP A 402 -21.90 4.58 2.24
N SER A 403 -23.05 5.26 2.14
CA SER A 403 -23.19 6.40 1.23
C SER A 403 -22.16 7.49 1.58
N PRO A 404 -21.34 7.96 0.62
CA PRO A 404 -20.33 8.98 0.86
C PRO A 404 -20.89 10.28 1.45
N SER A 405 -22.06 10.73 0.99
CA SER A 405 -22.72 11.94 1.51
C SER A 405 -23.31 11.79 2.91
N GLN A 406 -23.52 10.55 3.39
CA GLN A 406 -24.15 10.28 4.68
C GLN A 406 -23.19 9.65 5.71
N ARG A 407 -21.99 9.19 5.30
CA ARG A 407 -21.06 8.48 6.18
C ARG A 407 -20.63 9.30 7.41
N ASP A 408 -20.56 10.62 7.29
CA ASP A 408 -20.18 11.48 8.41
C ASP A 408 -21.22 11.46 9.53
N LEU A 409 -22.50 11.20 9.21
CA LEU A 409 -23.55 10.99 10.21
C LEU A 409 -23.32 9.70 11.01
N ILE A 410 -22.76 8.68 10.38
CA ILE A 410 -22.38 7.43 11.07
C ILE A 410 -21.21 7.70 12.00
N LYS A 411 -20.20 8.45 11.56
CA LYS A 411 -19.11 8.87 12.45
C LYS A 411 -19.64 9.69 13.64
N GLN A 412 -20.53 10.67 13.38
CA GLN A 412 -21.17 11.45 14.44
C GLN A 412 -21.89 10.53 15.44
N TYR A 413 -22.66 9.56 14.96
CA TYR A 413 -23.34 8.60 15.82
C TYR A 413 -22.36 7.83 16.70
N LEU A 414 -21.32 7.23 16.10
CA LEU A 414 -20.31 6.47 16.83
C LEU A 414 -19.63 7.30 17.91
N HIS A 415 -19.18 8.52 17.59
CA HIS A 415 -18.48 9.40 18.53
C HIS A 415 -19.38 10.05 19.57
N SER A 416 -20.71 10.06 19.37
CA SER A 416 -21.68 10.56 20.35
C SER A 416 -22.21 9.49 21.32
N ASN A 417 -21.88 8.21 21.09
CA ASN A 417 -22.38 7.09 21.87
C ASN A 417 -21.56 6.93 23.15
N ASP A 418 -22.23 6.80 24.29
CA ASP A 418 -21.62 6.70 25.63
C ASP A 418 -21.32 5.25 26.05
N LYS A 419 -21.76 4.25 25.29
CA LYS A 419 -21.52 2.83 25.60
C LYS A 419 -20.07 2.38 25.38
N TYR A 420 -19.28 3.15 24.64
CA TYR A 420 -17.92 2.80 24.27
C TYR A 420 -17.11 4.06 23.95
N TYR A 421 -15.78 3.92 23.92
CA TYR A 421 -14.86 4.98 23.53
C TYR A 421 -14.51 4.85 22.05
N THR A 422 -14.37 5.99 21.37
CA THR A 422 -14.08 6.02 19.94
C THR A 422 -12.90 6.93 19.59
N ALA A 423 -12.18 6.56 18.55
CA ALA A 423 -11.18 7.40 17.90
C ALA A 423 -11.05 6.99 16.43
N GLU A 424 -10.71 7.94 15.57
CA GLU A 424 -10.23 7.64 14.23
C GLU A 424 -8.77 7.13 14.30
N ILE A 425 -8.25 6.58 13.21
CA ILE A 425 -6.88 6.01 13.18
C ILE A 425 -5.93 6.98 12.49
N VAL A 426 -4.71 7.20 12.99
CA VAL A 426 -3.73 8.05 12.30
C VAL A 426 -3.18 7.37 11.05
N THR A 427 -2.88 8.19 10.05
CA THR A 427 -2.10 7.81 8.87
C THR A 427 -0.94 8.77 8.71
N PHE A 428 0.25 8.26 8.44
CA PHE A 428 1.43 9.07 8.15
C PHE A 428 1.67 9.16 6.64
N ASN A 429 1.82 10.38 6.15
CA ASN A 429 2.15 10.62 4.75
C ASN A 429 3.67 10.58 4.58
N THR A 430 4.13 9.62 3.79
CA THR A 430 5.56 9.41 3.52
C THR A 430 5.95 9.88 2.12
N ILE A 431 7.23 10.19 1.93
CA ILE A 431 7.77 10.56 0.61
C ILE A 431 7.94 9.29 -0.24
N ALA A 432 7.15 9.16 -1.31
CA ALA A 432 7.30 8.09 -2.31
C ALA A 432 8.48 8.36 -3.27
N ASP A 433 8.94 7.35 -4.01
CA ASP A 433 10.12 7.42 -4.90
C ASP A 433 10.13 8.65 -5.83
N LYS A 434 9.05 8.85 -6.57
CA LYS A 434 8.87 10.00 -7.48
C LYS A 434 8.75 11.33 -6.73
N GLY A 435 8.32 11.32 -5.47
CA GLY A 435 8.30 12.49 -4.59
C GLY A 435 9.70 12.87 -4.11
N ALA A 436 10.48 11.87 -3.68
CA ALA A 436 11.85 12.05 -3.22
C ALA A 436 12.74 12.63 -4.33
N ILE A 437 12.64 12.12 -5.56
CA ILE A 437 13.36 12.66 -6.73
C ILE A 437 13.03 14.15 -6.92
N ARG A 438 11.77 14.54 -6.78
CA ARG A 438 11.34 15.93 -6.94
C ARG A 438 11.84 16.84 -5.83
N ASP A 439 11.76 16.39 -4.57
CA ASP A 439 12.21 17.19 -3.44
C ASP A 439 13.74 17.34 -3.46
N VAL A 440 14.51 16.26 -3.67
CA VAL A 440 15.97 16.33 -3.79
C VAL A 440 16.38 17.15 -5.02
N GLY A 441 15.73 16.95 -6.17
CA GLY A 441 15.99 17.71 -7.38
C GLY A 441 15.81 19.23 -7.17
N ARG A 442 14.76 19.63 -6.44
CA ARG A 442 14.54 21.03 -6.04
C ARG A 442 15.66 21.55 -5.14
N ALA A 443 16.07 20.79 -4.13
CA ALA A 443 17.15 21.19 -3.23
C ALA A 443 18.52 21.31 -3.93
N LEU A 444 18.78 20.42 -4.90
CA LEU A 444 19.98 20.44 -5.74
C LEU A 444 19.89 21.44 -6.90
N GLU A 445 18.79 22.20 -7.01
CA GLU A 445 18.56 23.20 -8.06
C GLU A 445 18.62 22.63 -9.49
N ILE A 446 18.24 21.35 -9.64
CA ILE A 446 18.10 20.70 -10.93
C ILE A 446 16.86 21.27 -11.64
N PRO A 447 16.94 21.62 -12.94
CA PRO A 447 15.79 22.13 -13.68
C PRO A 447 14.58 21.20 -13.60
N LEU A 448 13.38 21.76 -13.36
CA LEU A 448 12.15 20.97 -13.18
C LEU A 448 11.86 20.02 -14.36
N SER A 449 12.18 20.45 -15.60
CA SER A 449 12.03 19.61 -16.78
C SER A 449 12.90 18.35 -16.71
N GLU A 450 14.12 18.49 -16.21
CA GLU A 450 15.06 17.39 -16.06
C GLU A 450 14.63 16.45 -14.92
N VAL A 451 14.17 17.00 -13.80
CA VAL A 451 13.58 16.21 -12.69
C VAL A 451 12.37 15.39 -13.17
N ASP A 452 11.49 15.97 -13.99
CA ASP A 452 10.35 15.26 -14.55
C ASP A 452 10.77 14.15 -15.53
N ASP A 453 11.84 14.36 -16.30
CA ASP A 453 12.40 13.35 -17.20
C ASP A 453 13.01 12.18 -16.41
N ILE A 454 13.78 12.48 -15.35
CA ILE A 454 14.31 11.46 -14.42
C ILE A 454 13.16 10.67 -13.78
N THR A 455 12.11 11.36 -13.33
CA THR A 455 10.96 10.74 -12.67
C THR A 455 10.17 9.81 -13.60
N LYS A 456 10.07 10.15 -14.89
CA LYS A 456 9.43 9.29 -15.91
C LYS A 456 10.32 8.10 -16.29
N GLY A 457 11.64 8.30 -16.33
CA GLY A 457 12.59 7.25 -16.66
C GLY A 457 12.71 6.15 -15.61
N LEU A 458 12.44 6.46 -14.33
CA LEU A 458 12.66 5.58 -13.18
C LEU A 458 12.20 4.12 -13.38
N GLU A 459 11.06 3.87 -14.04
CA GLU A 459 10.53 2.51 -14.25
C GLU A 459 11.29 1.71 -15.33
N THR A 460 12.02 2.39 -16.21
CA THR A 460 12.60 1.82 -17.45
C THR A 460 14.12 1.82 -17.49
N ASN A 461 14.79 2.76 -16.79
CA ASN A 461 16.24 2.95 -16.87
C ASN A 461 16.88 3.38 -15.54
N GLU A 462 16.35 2.89 -14.41
CA GLU A 462 16.82 3.25 -13.06
C GLU A 462 18.34 3.13 -12.91
N ASP A 463 18.95 2.04 -13.36
CA ASP A 463 20.40 1.80 -13.23
C ASP A 463 21.25 2.88 -13.92
N ASP A 464 20.83 3.34 -15.09
CA ASP A 464 21.56 4.36 -15.84
C ASP A 464 21.32 5.75 -15.26
N LEU A 465 20.10 6.04 -14.80
CA LEU A 465 19.79 7.27 -14.07
C LEU A 465 20.59 7.36 -12.76
N ARG A 466 20.73 6.25 -12.03
CA ARG A 466 21.55 6.18 -10.81
C ARG A 466 23.03 6.45 -11.10
N LYS A 467 23.56 5.97 -12.23
CA LYS A 467 24.94 6.26 -12.68
C LYS A 467 25.12 7.72 -13.13
N GLN A 468 24.12 8.29 -13.81
CA GLN A 468 24.17 9.65 -14.33
C GLN A 468 23.99 10.69 -13.22
N TYR A 469 23.13 10.41 -12.24
CA TYR A 469 22.77 11.30 -11.14
C TYR A 469 23.08 10.68 -9.77
N PRO A 470 24.33 10.26 -9.49
CA PRO A 470 24.64 9.52 -8.27
C PRO A 470 24.36 10.34 -7.00
N LYS A 471 24.60 11.66 -7.04
CA LYS A 471 24.31 12.55 -5.91
C LYS A 471 22.81 12.70 -5.65
N LEU A 472 21.98 12.73 -6.69
CA LEU A 472 20.52 12.78 -6.55
C LEU A 472 20.04 11.51 -5.87
N PHE A 473 20.42 10.34 -6.40
CA PHE A 473 19.93 9.06 -5.90
C PHE A 473 20.45 8.71 -4.51
N LYS A 474 21.67 9.15 -4.14
CA LYS A 474 22.15 9.08 -2.75
C LYS A 474 21.12 9.66 -1.77
N TYR A 475 20.65 10.88 -1.99
CA TYR A 475 19.67 11.51 -1.08
C TYR A 475 18.25 10.98 -1.29
N VAL A 476 17.88 10.55 -2.49
CA VAL A 476 16.57 9.92 -2.73
C VAL A 476 16.42 8.67 -1.87
N ASP A 477 17.45 7.83 -1.80
CA ASP A 477 17.42 6.60 -1.01
C ASP A 477 17.34 6.88 0.50
N LEU A 478 17.91 8.00 0.98
CA LEU A 478 17.79 8.44 2.37
C LEU A 478 16.42 9.03 2.71
N LEU A 479 15.78 9.71 1.76
CA LEU A 479 14.54 10.46 2.00
C LEU A 479 13.26 9.70 1.63
N LYS A 480 13.37 8.64 0.83
CA LYS A 480 12.25 7.74 0.52
C LYS A 480 11.72 7.13 1.81
N GLY A 481 10.42 7.25 2.01
CA GLY A 481 9.73 6.72 3.20
C GLY A 481 9.72 7.68 4.40
N VAL A 482 10.43 8.81 4.34
CA VAL A 482 10.40 9.81 5.42
C VAL A 482 8.98 10.35 5.61
N VAL A 483 8.52 10.37 6.86
CA VAL A 483 7.24 10.96 7.26
C VAL A 483 7.34 12.48 7.21
N VAL A 484 6.40 13.14 6.52
CA VAL A 484 6.40 14.62 6.38
C VAL A 484 5.13 15.27 6.88
N SER A 485 4.04 14.51 7.02
CA SER A 485 2.78 15.00 7.59
C SER A 485 1.93 13.83 8.07
N MET A 486 0.86 14.13 8.80
CA MET A 486 -0.11 13.15 9.27
C MET A 486 -1.52 13.49 8.81
N GLY A 487 -2.40 12.49 8.83
CA GLY A 487 -3.83 12.60 8.56
C GLY A 487 -4.60 11.54 9.33
N SER A 488 -5.89 11.43 9.08
CA SER A 488 -6.73 10.36 9.62
C SER A 488 -7.10 9.35 8.54
N HIS A 489 -7.15 8.08 8.91
CA HIS A 489 -7.58 6.98 8.05
C HIS A 489 -8.98 7.28 7.49
N PRO A 490 -9.19 7.10 6.17
CA PRO A 490 -10.44 7.53 5.55
C PRO A 490 -11.65 6.69 5.95
N ALA A 491 -11.43 5.45 6.38
CA ALA A 491 -12.49 4.46 6.53
C ALA A 491 -12.74 4.00 7.96
N ALA A 492 -11.75 3.93 8.85
CA ALA A 492 -11.89 3.08 10.04
C ALA A 492 -11.98 3.91 11.32
N THR A 493 -12.95 3.57 12.16
CA THR A 493 -13.18 4.15 13.48
C THR A 493 -13.02 3.07 14.54
N ILE A 494 -12.14 3.29 15.52
CA ILE A 494 -11.94 2.40 16.68
C ILE A 494 -13.17 2.50 17.57
N CYS A 495 -13.68 1.36 18.05
CA CYS A 495 -14.69 1.29 19.10
C CYS A 495 -14.15 0.42 20.24
N SER A 496 -14.03 0.96 21.44
CA SER A 496 -13.28 0.36 22.53
C SER A 496 -14.09 0.31 23.85
N PRO A 497 -14.00 -0.80 24.61
CA PRO A 497 -14.56 -0.88 25.97
C PRO A 497 -13.72 -0.12 27.01
N ILE A 498 -12.50 0.31 26.65
CA ILE A 498 -11.58 1.05 27.53
C ILE A 498 -11.21 2.40 26.94
N THR A 499 -10.80 3.33 27.79
CA THR A 499 -10.36 4.66 27.39
C THR A 499 -9.19 4.59 26.40
N LEU A 500 -9.22 5.45 25.37
CA LEU A 500 -8.21 5.44 24.31
C LEU A 500 -7.08 6.43 24.58
N HIS A 501 -7.35 7.57 25.21
CA HIS A 501 -6.36 8.62 25.43
C HIS A 501 -5.18 8.19 26.31
N ASP A 502 -5.39 7.28 27.25
CA ASP A 502 -4.37 6.76 28.17
C ASP A 502 -3.78 5.41 27.72
N ASN A 503 -4.58 4.53 27.11
CA ASN A 503 -4.12 3.20 26.67
C ASN A 503 -3.49 3.20 25.27
N VAL A 504 -3.86 4.15 24.41
CA VAL A 504 -3.40 4.26 23.01
C VAL A 504 -2.67 5.59 22.77
N GLY A 505 -3.09 6.66 23.45
CA GLY A 505 -2.74 8.03 23.07
C GLY A 505 -3.63 8.51 21.93
N THR A 506 -4.16 9.73 22.05
CA THR A 506 -5.06 10.32 21.05
C THR A 506 -4.71 11.78 20.79
N ILE A 507 -4.78 12.21 19.55
CA ILE A 507 -4.54 13.58 19.11
C ILE A 507 -5.79 14.19 18.46
N THR A 508 -5.72 15.48 18.11
CA THR A 508 -6.70 16.13 17.24
C THR A 508 -6.02 16.74 16.02
N LEU A 509 -6.76 16.77 14.91
CA LEU A 509 -6.31 17.35 13.65
C LEU A 509 -7.18 18.57 13.31
N SER A 510 -6.63 19.54 12.60
CA SER A 510 -7.43 20.67 12.07
C SER A 510 -8.41 20.23 10.97
N THR A 511 -8.19 19.06 10.38
CA THR A 511 -8.97 18.48 9.27
C THR A 511 -9.95 17.40 9.72
N ASN A 512 -9.97 17.04 11.01
CA ASN A 512 -10.83 16.01 11.56
C ASN A 512 -11.47 16.51 12.87
N ASN A 513 -12.78 16.28 13.02
CA ASN A 513 -13.53 16.75 14.17
C ASN A 513 -13.60 15.73 15.33
N TYR A 514 -12.86 14.62 15.22
CA TYR A 514 -12.87 13.55 16.21
C TYR A 514 -11.46 13.25 16.72
N PRO A 515 -11.32 12.65 17.93
CA PRO A 515 -10.04 12.13 18.41
C PRO A 515 -9.43 11.15 17.39
N VAL A 516 -8.11 11.21 17.22
CA VAL A 516 -7.35 10.34 16.32
C VAL A 516 -6.29 9.61 17.13
N SER A 517 -6.20 8.29 17.03
CA SER A 517 -5.20 7.45 17.70
C SER A 517 -3.77 7.87 17.36
N CYS A 518 -2.83 7.80 18.31
CA CYS A 518 -1.38 7.91 18.05
C CYS A 518 -0.79 6.67 17.36
N LEU A 519 -1.53 5.57 17.35
CA LEU A 519 -1.16 4.29 16.74
C LEU A 519 -1.81 4.15 15.36
N ASN A 520 -1.04 3.64 14.40
CA ASN A 520 -1.52 3.36 13.05
C ASN A 520 -2.39 2.08 13.01
N MET A 521 -3.01 1.81 11.86
CA MET A 521 -3.90 0.65 11.68
C MET A 521 -3.28 -0.69 12.11
N LYS A 522 -2.00 -0.91 11.81
CA LYS A 522 -1.35 -2.19 12.10
C LYS A 522 -1.13 -2.40 13.60
N GLU A 523 -0.84 -1.33 14.32
CA GLU A 523 -0.67 -1.35 15.77
C GLU A 523 -2.01 -1.53 16.49
N ILE A 524 -3.06 -0.86 16.01
CA ILE A 524 -4.43 -1.05 16.51
C ILE A 524 -4.87 -2.51 16.36
N ASP A 525 -4.57 -3.12 15.21
CA ASP A 525 -4.86 -4.52 14.94
C ASP A 525 -4.05 -5.47 15.83
N SER A 526 -2.77 -5.19 16.08
CA SER A 526 -1.92 -6.05 16.93
C SER A 526 -2.29 -5.99 18.42
N LEU A 527 -3.01 -4.95 18.83
CA LEU A 527 -3.64 -4.83 20.15
C LEU A 527 -5.09 -5.34 20.19
N ASN A 528 -5.61 -5.91 19.09
CA ASN A 528 -6.95 -6.48 19.01
C ASN A 528 -8.08 -5.49 19.38
N PHE A 529 -7.93 -4.22 19.00
CA PHE A 529 -9.03 -3.25 19.05
C PHE A 529 -10.04 -3.49 17.94
N VAL A 530 -11.33 -3.34 18.25
CA VAL A 530 -12.37 -3.36 17.22
C VAL A 530 -12.27 -2.08 16.39
N LYS A 531 -12.36 -2.27 15.08
CA LYS A 531 -12.46 -1.21 14.09
C LYS A 531 -13.75 -1.42 13.30
N LEU A 532 -14.52 -0.35 13.13
CA LEU A 532 -15.67 -0.33 12.24
C LEU A 532 -15.29 0.41 10.97
N ASP A 533 -15.49 -0.24 9.83
CA ASP A 533 -15.33 0.38 8.53
C ASP A 533 -16.54 1.27 8.23
N VAL A 534 -16.26 2.57 8.17
CA VAL A 534 -17.10 3.68 7.73
C VAL A 534 -16.62 4.17 6.35
N LEU A 535 -16.36 3.21 5.44
CA LEU A 535 -15.91 3.49 4.07
C LEU A 535 -17.04 4.12 3.25
N GLY A 536 -16.76 5.21 2.54
CA GLY A 536 -17.71 5.79 1.58
C GLY A 536 -17.60 5.11 0.22
N LEU A 537 -18.68 4.53 -0.30
CA LEU A 537 -18.74 3.91 -1.61
C LEU A 537 -19.87 4.51 -2.47
N ASP A 538 -19.51 5.15 -3.58
CA ASP A 538 -20.43 5.89 -4.46
C ASP A 538 -21.63 5.02 -4.90
N ASN A 539 -21.42 3.73 -5.15
CA ASN A 539 -22.46 2.83 -5.62
C ASN A 539 -23.62 2.68 -4.63
N VAL A 540 -23.34 2.71 -3.33
CA VAL A 540 -24.37 2.61 -2.29
C VAL A 540 -25.34 3.79 -2.41
N GLU A 541 -24.79 4.99 -2.64
CA GLU A 541 -25.55 6.22 -2.80
C GLU A 541 -26.26 6.28 -4.16
N ILE A 542 -25.59 5.89 -5.24
CA ILE A 542 -26.17 5.87 -6.60
C ILE A 542 -27.39 4.97 -6.65
N ILE A 543 -27.32 3.75 -6.09
CA ILE A 543 -28.46 2.82 -6.04
C ILE A 543 -29.60 3.42 -5.23
N ALA A 544 -29.31 3.94 -4.02
CA ALA A 544 -30.34 4.51 -3.15
C ALA A 544 -31.07 5.70 -3.82
N LYS A 545 -30.32 6.66 -4.39
CA LYS A 545 -30.89 7.82 -5.09
C LYS A 545 -31.67 7.41 -6.34
N THR A 546 -31.20 6.41 -7.07
CA THR A 546 -31.90 5.93 -8.28
C THR A 546 -33.26 5.34 -7.92
N CYS A 547 -33.32 4.50 -6.89
CA CYS A 547 -34.58 3.93 -6.39
C CYS A 547 -35.52 5.01 -5.86
N GLU A 548 -34.99 5.98 -5.09
CA GLU A 548 -35.76 7.13 -4.59
C GLU A 548 -36.39 7.94 -5.74
N LEU A 549 -35.60 8.30 -6.76
CA LEU A 549 -36.06 9.04 -7.94
C LEU A 549 -37.08 8.26 -8.77
N ALA A 550 -36.94 6.92 -8.80
CA ALA A 550 -37.88 6.03 -9.47
C ALA A 550 -39.15 5.77 -8.64
N GLY A 551 -39.20 6.19 -7.37
CA GLY A 551 -40.33 5.94 -6.47
C GLY A 551 -40.49 4.47 -6.09
N ILE A 552 -39.41 3.71 -6.08
CA ILE A 552 -39.39 2.29 -5.72
C ILE A 552 -38.59 2.05 -4.43
N GLU A 553 -38.82 0.91 -3.79
CA GLU A 553 -37.97 0.46 -2.70
C GLU A 553 -36.51 0.30 -3.16
N ARG A 554 -35.56 0.59 -2.27
CA ARG A 554 -34.14 0.39 -2.56
C ARG A 554 -33.90 -1.08 -2.93
N LEU A 555 -33.29 -1.30 -4.09
CA LEU A 555 -32.88 -2.63 -4.51
C LEU A 555 -31.70 -3.11 -3.67
N THR A 556 -31.77 -4.37 -3.25
CA THR A 556 -30.79 -5.11 -2.45
C THR A 556 -30.71 -6.54 -2.99
N SER A 557 -29.73 -7.32 -2.54
CA SER A 557 -29.64 -8.76 -2.86
C SER A 557 -30.87 -9.59 -2.48
N ASP A 558 -31.73 -9.08 -1.60
CA ASP A 558 -32.95 -9.77 -1.16
C ASP A 558 -34.15 -9.57 -2.09
N ASN A 559 -34.32 -8.37 -2.65
CA ASN A 559 -35.51 -7.99 -3.43
C ASN A 559 -35.25 -7.79 -4.93
N VAL A 560 -34.00 -7.94 -5.39
CA VAL A 560 -33.66 -7.93 -6.82
C VAL A 560 -33.97 -9.28 -7.48
N ASP A 561 -34.47 -9.24 -8.71
CA ASP A 561 -34.59 -10.42 -9.58
C ASP A 561 -33.23 -10.68 -10.26
N ASP A 562 -32.53 -11.72 -9.81
CA ASP A 562 -31.22 -12.11 -10.33
C ASP A 562 -31.29 -12.85 -11.67
N GLU A 563 -32.49 -13.11 -12.20
CA GLU A 563 -32.73 -13.81 -13.46
C GLU A 563 -33.39 -12.93 -14.54
N ASP A 564 -33.52 -11.60 -14.33
CA ASP A 564 -34.05 -10.69 -15.35
C ASP A 564 -33.11 -10.60 -16.58
N GLU A 565 -33.47 -11.33 -17.63
CA GLU A 565 -32.71 -11.35 -18.88
C GLU A 565 -32.50 -9.96 -19.50
N ASN A 566 -33.40 -9.00 -19.27
CA ASN A 566 -33.24 -7.66 -19.83
C ASN A 566 -32.07 -6.92 -19.18
N VAL A 567 -31.90 -7.08 -17.87
CA VAL A 567 -30.76 -6.52 -17.11
C VAL A 567 -29.45 -7.13 -17.63
N TRP A 568 -29.40 -8.45 -17.77
CA TRP A 568 -28.20 -9.15 -18.27
C TRP A 568 -27.92 -8.89 -19.76
N LYS A 569 -28.92 -8.53 -20.57
CA LYS A 569 -28.71 -8.05 -21.94
C LYS A 569 -28.21 -6.61 -21.97
N ASP A 570 -28.65 -5.78 -21.02
CA ASP A 570 -28.28 -4.37 -20.95
C ASP A 570 -26.85 -4.16 -20.43
N ILE A 571 -26.43 -4.93 -19.41
CA ILE A 571 -25.07 -4.91 -18.85
C ILE A 571 -23.99 -5.16 -19.94
N MET A 572 -24.33 -5.89 -21.00
CA MET A 572 -23.44 -6.15 -22.13
C MET A 572 -23.33 -4.97 -23.11
N LYS A 573 -24.20 -3.95 -23.06
CA LYS A 573 -24.18 -2.86 -24.05
C LYS A 573 -23.10 -1.84 -23.77
N SER A 574 -22.92 -1.45 -22.50
CA SER A 574 -22.01 -0.38 -22.07
C SER A 574 -21.30 -0.77 -20.78
N PRO A 575 -20.01 -0.43 -20.59
CA PRO A 575 -19.29 -0.64 -19.32
C PRO A 575 -19.66 0.39 -18.23
N LEU A 576 -20.34 1.48 -18.61
CA LEU A 576 -20.59 2.62 -17.73
C LEU A 576 -21.41 2.22 -16.50
N ALA A 577 -20.91 2.58 -15.31
CA ALA A 577 -21.56 2.35 -14.02
C ALA A 577 -21.81 0.87 -13.66
N ILE A 578 -21.11 -0.07 -14.30
CA ILE A 578 -21.09 -1.48 -13.88
C ILE A 578 -19.87 -1.69 -13.00
N PHE A 579 -20.07 -1.56 -11.71
CA PHE A 579 -19.00 -1.66 -10.73
C PHE A 579 -18.13 -2.91 -10.93
N GLN A 580 -16.80 -2.72 -10.88
CA GLN A 580 -15.75 -3.72 -11.18
C GLN A 580 -15.61 -4.14 -12.66
N PHE A 581 -16.54 -3.77 -13.54
CA PHE A 581 -16.50 -4.07 -14.99
C PHE A 581 -16.41 -2.83 -15.88
N GLU A 582 -16.10 -1.65 -15.30
CA GLU A 582 -15.96 -0.38 -16.05
C GLU A 582 -14.77 -0.35 -17.01
N SER A 583 -13.73 -1.14 -16.76
CA SER A 583 -12.58 -1.21 -17.65
C SER A 583 -12.92 -1.95 -18.95
N ASN A 584 -12.33 -1.52 -20.07
CA ASN A 584 -12.55 -2.17 -21.37
C ASN A 584 -12.22 -3.67 -21.32
N PHE A 585 -11.15 -4.05 -20.62
CA PHE A 585 -10.76 -5.45 -20.44
C PHE A 585 -11.85 -6.24 -19.72
N ALA A 586 -12.24 -5.81 -18.51
CA ALA A 586 -13.25 -6.50 -17.71
C ALA A 586 -14.60 -6.58 -18.45
N HIS A 587 -15.03 -5.48 -19.09
CA HIS A 587 -16.28 -5.47 -19.86
C HIS A 587 -16.25 -6.40 -21.08
N SER A 588 -15.13 -6.41 -21.81
CA SER A 588 -14.96 -7.30 -22.96
C SER A 588 -15.02 -8.77 -22.54
N TYR A 589 -14.46 -9.09 -21.38
CA TYR A 589 -14.50 -10.41 -20.79
C TYR A 589 -15.93 -10.79 -20.39
N LEU A 590 -16.65 -9.90 -19.70
CA LEU A 590 -18.06 -10.07 -19.34
C LEU A 590 -18.93 -10.34 -20.56
N LYS A 591 -18.81 -9.51 -21.60
CA LYS A 591 -19.51 -9.69 -22.89
C LYS A 591 -19.27 -11.06 -23.51
N LYS A 592 -18.05 -11.59 -23.38
CA LYS A 592 -17.67 -12.89 -23.94
C LYS A 592 -18.35 -14.03 -23.18
N VAL A 593 -18.32 -14.00 -21.85
CA VAL A 593 -18.98 -15.00 -20.99
C VAL A 593 -20.50 -15.01 -21.19
N PHE A 594 -21.11 -13.83 -21.38
CA PHE A 594 -22.56 -13.67 -21.51
C PHE A 594 -23.08 -13.85 -22.96
N ARG A 595 -22.27 -14.30 -23.91
CA ARG A 595 -22.79 -14.64 -25.25
C ARG A 595 -23.75 -15.83 -25.15
N PRO A 596 -24.89 -15.81 -25.87
CA PRO A 596 -25.86 -16.91 -25.82
C PRO A 596 -25.26 -18.30 -26.08
N GLU A 597 -24.35 -18.38 -27.05
CA GLU A 597 -23.61 -19.61 -27.40
C GLU A 597 -22.74 -20.14 -26.25
N ILE A 598 -22.13 -19.24 -25.47
CA ILE A 598 -21.27 -19.58 -24.34
C ILE A 598 -22.12 -19.98 -23.12
N ILE A 599 -23.17 -19.22 -22.83
CA ILE A 599 -24.12 -19.54 -21.76
C ILE A 599 -24.72 -20.93 -21.99
N GLN A 600 -25.16 -21.23 -23.22
CA GLN A 600 -25.72 -22.52 -23.56
C GLN A 600 -24.71 -23.65 -23.32
N LYS A 601 -23.46 -23.46 -23.73
CA LYS A 601 -22.38 -24.43 -23.53
C LYS A 601 -22.07 -24.68 -22.06
N ILE A 602 -22.13 -23.64 -21.21
CA ILE A 602 -21.97 -23.80 -19.75
C ILE A 602 -23.20 -24.51 -19.17
N LYS A 603 -24.42 -24.14 -19.59
CA LYS A 603 -25.68 -24.78 -19.16
C LYS A 603 -25.78 -26.26 -19.53
N GLU A 604 -25.14 -26.70 -20.62
CA GLU A 604 -25.04 -28.12 -20.98
C GLU A 604 -24.30 -28.96 -19.93
N LYS A 605 -23.36 -28.35 -19.19
CA LYS A 605 -22.60 -29.01 -18.11
C LYS A 605 -23.19 -28.74 -16.74
N ASN A 606 -23.71 -27.54 -16.53
CA ASN A 606 -24.37 -27.13 -15.31
C ASN A 606 -25.73 -26.49 -15.61
N PRO A 607 -26.81 -27.27 -15.72
CA PRO A 607 -28.15 -26.75 -16.00
C PRO A 607 -28.68 -25.78 -14.95
N SER A 608 -28.15 -25.84 -13.72
CA SER A 608 -28.55 -24.99 -12.60
C SER A 608 -27.79 -23.65 -12.50
N VAL A 609 -26.85 -23.37 -13.41
CA VAL A 609 -26.09 -22.11 -13.38
C VAL A 609 -27.01 -20.90 -13.61
N LYS A 610 -26.91 -19.93 -12.71
CA LYS A 610 -27.63 -18.65 -12.75
C LYS A 610 -26.81 -17.57 -13.43
N TYR A 611 -27.45 -16.48 -13.83
CA TYR A 611 -26.72 -15.35 -14.41
C TYR A 611 -25.76 -14.69 -13.41
N ILE A 612 -26.15 -14.60 -12.15
CA ILE A 612 -25.29 -14.08 -11.08
C ILE A 612 -24.05 -14.95 -10.85
N ASP A 613 -24.16 -16.27 -11.04
CA ASP A 613 -23.01 -17.18 -10.96
C ASP A 613 -22.02 -16.88 -12.09
N LEU A 614 -22.51 -16.67 -13.31
CA LEU A 614 -21.69 -16.31 -14.47
C LEU A 614 -20.94 -14.98 -14.26
N MET A 615 -21.62 -13.96 -13.72
CA MET A 615 -21.00 -12.68 -13.38
C MET A 615 -19.92 -12.86 -12.30
N SER A 616 -20.21 -13.65 -11.26
CA SER A 616 -19.28 -13.93 -10.17
C SER A 616 -18.05 -14.71 -10.65
N MET A 617 -18.24 -15.71 -11.52
CA MET A 617 -17.16 -16.44 -12.18
C MET A 617 -16.29 -15.50 -13.03
N ALA A 618 -16.92 -14.62 -13.80
CA ALA A 618 -16.21 -13.66 -14.64
C ALA A 618 -15.36 -12.70 -13.81
N ASN A 619 -15.91 -12.18 -12.72
CA ASN A 619 -15.19 -11.34 -11.78
C ASN A 619 -13.99 -12.07 -11.13
N GLY A 620 -14.15 -13.34 -10.76
CA GLY A 620 -13.05 -14.17 -10.26
C GLY A 620 -11.93 -14.36 -11.28
N ALA A 621 -12.29 -14.65 -12.53
CA ALA A 621 -11.35 -15.00 -13.60
C ALA A 621 -10.55 -13.81 -14.17
N ILE A 622 -11.04 -12.57 -14.05
CA ILE A 622 -10.28 -11.38 -14.51
C ILE A 622 -9.11 -11.02 -13.58
N ARG A 623 -9.09 -11.55 -12.35
CA ARG A 623 -7.99 -11.35 -11.40
C ARG A 623 -6.71 -12.07 -11.85
N PRO A 624 -5.52 -11.68 -11.35
CA PRO A 624 -4.25 -12.30 -11.77
C PRO A 624 -4.23 -13.83 -11.65
N ALA A 625 -4.83 -14.40 -10.59
CA ALA A 625 -4.92 -15.86 -10.42
C ALA A 625 -5.69 -16.58 -11.54
N GLY A 626 -6.59 -15.88 -12.24
CA GLY A 626 -7.37 -16.42 -13.36
C GLY A 626 -6.60 -16.48 -14.68
N GLU A 627 -5.38 -15.94 -14.76
CA GLU A 627 -4.63 -15.82 -16.01
C GLU A 627 -4.49 -17.13 -16.78
N SER A 628 -4.24 -18.22 -16.07
CA SER A 628 -3.98 -19.53 -16.65
C SER A 628 -5.18 -20.20 -17.32
N TYR A 629 -6.41 -19.78 -17.00
CA TYR A 629 -7.64 -20.45 -17.47
C TYR A 629 -8.73 -19.51 -18.00
N ARG A 630 -8.63 -18.19 -17.77
CA ARG A 630 -9.70 -17.23 -18.09
C ARG A 630 -10.17 -17.29 -19.54
N GLU A 631 -9.27 -17.54 -20.51
CA GLU A 631 -9.66 -17.66 -21.92
C GLU A 631 -10.55 -18.88 -22.19
N ALA A 632 -10.17 -20.04 -21.66
CA ALA A 632 -10.91 -21.29 -21.80
C ALA A 632 -12.28 -21.17 -21.12
N LEU A 633 -12.32 -20.58 -19.91
CA LEU A 633 -13.57 -20.31 -19.21
C LEU A 633 -14.49 -19.39 -20.02
N ALA A 634 -13.96 -18.30 -20.59
CA ALA A 634 -14.75 -17.39 -21.42
C ALA A 634 -15.19 -18.00 -22.77
N ASN A 635 -14.59 -19.12 -23.19
CA ASN A 635 -15.05 -19.92 -24.33
C ASN A 635 -16.06 -21.01 -23.91
N GLY A 636 -16.49 -21.04 -22.64
CA GLY A 636 -17.35 -22.08 -22.08
C GLY A 636 -16.71 -23.47 -22.12
N GLU A 637 -15.38 -23.57 -22.22
CA GLU A 637 -14.68 -24.86 -22.22
C GLU A 637 -14.74 -25.48 -20.83
N PHE A 638 -15.27 -26.69 -20.72
CA PHE A 638 -15.29 -27.42 -19.46
C PHE A 638 -13.91 -28.02 -19.18
N ASN A 639 -13.37 -27.76 -17.99
CA ASN A 639 -12.10 -28.34 -17.57
C ASN A 639 -12.33 -29.67 -16.85
N ASP A 640 -12.07 -30.77 -17.55
CA ASP A 640 -12.09 -32.10 -16.95
C ASP A 640 -10.82 -32.31 -16.11
N ASN A 641 -11.01 -32.42 -14.79
CA ASN A 641 -9.94 -32.64 -13.82
C ASN A 641 -9.46 -34.10 -13.76
N GLY A 642 -10.02 -34.99 -14.59
CA GLY A 642 -9.68 -36.41 -14.63
C GLY A 642 -10.27 -37.24 -13.48
N HIS A 643 -11.09 -36.62 -12.62
CA HIS A 643 -11.75 -37.28 -11.49
C HIS A 643 -13.19 -36.78 -11.33
N GLU A 644 -14.15 -37.69 -11.39
CA GLU A 644 -15.59 -37.36 -11.39
C GLU A 644 -16.00 -36.54 -10.17
N ALA A 645 -15.54 -36.93 -8.97
CA ALA A 645 -15.85 -36.18 -7.75
C ALA A 645 -15.31 -34.73 -7.75
N LEU A 646 -14.15 -34.48 -8.38
CA LEU A 646 -13.62 -33.11 -8.51
C LEU A 646 -14.38 -32.29 -9.54
N ASN A 647 -14.77 -32.93 -10.66
CA ASN A 647 -15.63 -32.32 -11.66
C ASN A 647 -16.99 -31.93 -11.07
N ASN A 648 -17.56 -32.77 -10.20
CA ASN A 648 -18.81 -32.46 -9.50
C ASN A 648 -18.64 -31.29 -8.52
N MET A 649 -17.53 -31.23 -7.78
CA MET A 649 -17.23 -30.12 -6.86
C MET A 649 -17.05 -28.78 -7.59
N LEU A 650 -16.35 -28.78 -8.74
CA LEU A 650 -16.05 -27.59 -9.52
C LEU A 650 -17.09 -27.30 -10.63
N ASN A 651 -18.23 -27.99 -10.63
CA ASN A 651 -19.21 -27.87 -11.71
C ASN A 651 -19.79 -26.45 -11.81
N THR A 652 -19.96 -25.78 -10.67
CA THR A 652 -20.45 -24.39 -10.60
C THR A 652 -19.52 -23.39 -11.27
N THR A 653 -18.25 -23.75 -11.49
CA THR A 653 -17.22 -22.92 -12.12
C THR A 653 -16.67 -23.56 -13.39
N ASN A 654 -17.49 -24.37 -14.07
CA ASN A 654 -17.17 -25.05 -15.33
C ASN A 654 -15.90 -25.91 -15.26
N GLY A 655 -15.62 -26.50 -14.09
CA GLY A 655 -14.46 -27.37 -13.85
C GLY A 655 -13.17 -26.62 -13.46
N PHE A 656 -13.19 -25.30 -13.33
CA PHE A 656 -12.03 -24.49 -12.94
C PHE A 656 -12.04 -24.11 -11.46
N LEU A 657 -10.86 -23.99 -10.86
CA LEU A 657 -10.70 -23.48 -9.50
C LEU A 657 -10.72 -21.95 -9.52
N VAL A 658 -11.87 -21.34 -9.23
CA VAL A 658 -12.09 -19.88 -9.31
C VAL A 658 -12.15 -19.24 -7.92
N TYR A 659 -12.77 -19.91 -6.96
CA TYR A 659 -13.02 -19.35 -5.63
C TYR A 659 -12.08 -19.93 -4.57
N GLN A 660 -11.82 -19.12 -3.54
CA GLN A 660 -11.04 -19.52 -2.38
C GLN A 660 -11.75 -20.62 -1.58
N GLU A 661 -13.07 -20.59 -1.54
CA GLU A 661 -13.95 -21.54 -0.89
C GLU A 661 -13.82 -22.94 -1.51
N GLN A 662 -13.57 -23.02 -2.82
CA GLN A 662 -13.34 -24.30 -3.51
C GLN A 662 -12.01 -24.94 -3.10
N ILE A 663 -11.00 -24.14 -2.73
CA ILE A 663 -9.74 -24.66 -2.16
C ILE A 663 -10.03 -25.27 -0.77
N ILE A 664 -10.81 -24.57 0.05
CA ILE A 664 -11.20 -25.06 1.39
C ILE A 664 -11.99 -26.36 1.26
N GLU A 665 -12.98 -26.38 0.36
CA GLU A 665 -13.81 -27.56 0.11
C GLU A 665 -12.98 -28.74 -0.41
N PHE A 666 -12.04 -28.49 -1.31
CA PHE A 666 -11.10 -29.51 -1.79
C PHE A 666 -10.30 -30.12 -0.65
N LEU A 667 -9.64 -29.28 0.17
CA LEU A 667 -8.83 -29.73 1.29
C LEU A 667 -9.65 -30.52 2.32
N ASN A 668 -10.88 -30.10 2.57
CA ASN A 668 -11.77 -30.79 3.49
C ASN A 668 -12.22 -32.15 2.93
N LYS A 669 -12.82 -32.17 1.74
CA LYS A 669 -13.45 -33.38 1.17
C LYS A 669 -12.45 -34.41 0.66
N PHE A 670 -11.30 -33.97 0.12
CA PHE A 670 -10.35 -34.84 -0.57
C PHE A 670 -9.05 -35.05 0.20
N CYS A 671 -8.68 -34.14 1.09
CA CYS A 671 -7.41 -34.21 1.83
C CYS A 671 -7.58 -34.49 3.33
N GLY A 672 -8.82 -34.59 3.82
CA GLY A 672 -9.13 -34.95 5.21
C GLY A 672 -8.88 -33.84 6.23
N PHE A 673 -8.75 -32.59 5.77
CA PHE A 673 -8.61 -31.43 6.65
C PHE A 673 -9.95 -31.09 7.30
N SER A 674 -9.97 -30.60 8.54
CA SER A 674 -11.14 -29.87 9.04
C SER A 674 -11.33 -28.57 8.23
N MET A 675 -12.52 -27.97 8.27
CA MET A 675 -12.76 -26.68 7.61
C MET A 675 -11.84 -25.58 8.17
N GLY A 676 -11.54 -25.60 9.47
CA GLY A 676 -10.62 -24.66 10.10
C GLY A 676 -9.17 -24.84 9.63
N GLN A 677 -8.68 -26.09 9.62
CA GLN A 677 -7.36 -26.40 9.07
C GLN A 677 -7.24 -26.02 7.58
N ALA A 678 -8.30 -26.24 6.80
CA ALA A 678 -8.34 -25.89 5.38
C ALA A 678 -8.26 -24.38 5.13
N ASP A 679 -8.93 -23.52 5.91
CA ASP A 679 -8.76 -22.04 5.79
C ASP A 679 -7.35 -21.60 6.21
N VAL A 680 -6.72 -22.26 7.19
CA VAL A 680 -5.32 -21.98 7.56
C VAL A 680 -4.38 -22.33 6.40
N VAL A 681 -4.52 -23.52 5.80
CA VAL A 681 -3.68 -23.95 4.68
C VAL A 681 -3.94 -23.14 3.41
N ARG A 682 -5.19 -22.72 3.16
CA ARG A 682 -5.52 -21.81 2.04
C ARG A 682 -4.72 -20.52 2.10
N ARG A 683 -4.34 -20.06 3.30
CA ARG A 683 -3.51 -18.85 3.50
C ARG A 683 -2.02 -19.10 3.20
N CYS A 684 -1.61 -20.34 2.92
CA CYS A 684 -0.23 -20.69 2.62
C CYS A 684 0.02 -20.72 1.10
N VAL A 685 1.18 -20.37 0.55
CA VAL A 685 2.40 -19.72 1.03
C VAL A 685 3.15 -19.43 -0.29
N GLU A 686 3.61 -18.21 -0.52
CA GLU A 686 4.36 -17.88 -1.73
C GLU A 686 5.80 -18.44 -1.66
N GLU A 687 6.45 -18.62 -2.82
CA GLU A 687 7.76 -19.28 -2.97
C GLU A 687 8.82 -18.78 -1.96
N ASN A 688 8.76 -17.50 -1.59
CA ASN A 688 9.73 -16.84 -0.72
C ASN A 688 9.35 -16.83 0.78
N THR A 689 8.31 -17.53 1.20
CA THR A 689 7.93 -17.55 2.62
C THR A 689 9.00 -18.24 3.47
N LEU A 690 9.41 -17.60 4.56
CA LEU A 690 10.42 -18.12 5.47
C LEU A 690 9.81 -19.08 6.50
N ILE A 691 10.39 -20.27 6.63
CA ILE A 691 10.03 -21.35 7.55
C ILE A 691 11.11 -21.45 8.62
N THR A 692 10.70 -21.42 9.90
CA THR A 692 11.60 -21.62 11.04
C THR A 692 11.94 -23.09 11.19
N MET A 693 13.24 -23.38 11.16
CA MET A 693 13.83 -24.70 11.32
C MET A 693 13.90 -25.09 12.81
N GLY A 694 13.99 -26.37 13.11
CA GLY A 694 14.03 -26.89 14.48
C GLY A 694 15.26 -26.48 15.31
N ASN A 695 16.25 -25.85 14.66
CA ASN A 695 17.43 -25.25 15.31
C ASN A 695 17.33 -23.72 15.47
N GLY A 696 16.17 -23.11 15.15
CA GLY A 696 15.93 -21.68 15.26
C GLY A 696 16.29 -20.83 14.04
N ASN A 697 17.00 -21.38 13.05
CA ASN A 697 17.29 -20.68 11.79
C ASN A 697 16.05 -20.63 10.89
N VAL A 698 16.03 -19.75 9.89
CA VAL A 698 14.94 -19.66 8.90
C VAL A 698 15.41 -20.07 7.51
N LYS A 699 14.49 -20.62 6.70
CA LYS A 699 14.74 -21.08 5.33
C LYS A 699 13.53 -20.77 4.46
N HIS A 700 13.69 -20.37 3.19
CA HIS A 700 12.53 -20.26 2.31
C HIS A 700 11.84 -21.61 2.15
N ILE A 701 10.51 -21.62 2.04
CA ILE A 701 9.72 -22.85 1.93
C ILE A 701 10.14 -23.68 0.72
N LYS A 702 10.52 -23.04 -0.40
CA LYS A 702 11.03 -23.73 -1.59
C LYS A 702 12.30 -24.53 -1.34
N ASP A 703 13.06 -24.14 -0.33
CA ASP A 703 14.32 -24.79 0.00
C ASP A 703 14.13 -25.85 1.10
N VAL A 704 12.97 -25.95 1.76
CA VAL A 704 12.68 -26.96 2.80
C VAL A 704 12.53 -28.35 2.17
N ASN A 705 13.31 -29.33 2.66
CA ASN A 705 13.35 -30.68 2.10
C ASN A 705 12.72 -31.73 3.03
N ILE A 706 12.31 -32.87 2.47
CA ILE A 706 11.95 -34.06 3.27
C ILE A 706 13.15 -34.44 4.15
N GLY A 707 12.89 -34.62 5.44
CA GLY A 707 13.91 -34.91 6.43
C GLY A 707 14.44 -33.70 7.18
N ASP A 708 14.22 -32.47 6.70
CA ASP A 708 14.49 -31.26 7.46
C ASP A 708 13.66 -31.27 8.75
N ILE A 709 14.23 -30.73 9.83
CA ILE A 709 13.49 -30.55 11.09
C ILE A 709 13.01 -29.10 11.09
N VAL A 710 11.70 -28.90 11.11
CA VAL A 710 11.04 -27.59 11.15
C VAL A 710 10.32 -27.41 12.47
N MET A 711 10.17 -26.18 12.92
CA MET A 711 9.28 -25.88 14.04
C MET A 711 7.84 -26.04 13.57
N SER A 712 7.11 -26.93 14.22
CA SER A 712 5.72 -27.28 13.92
C SER A 712 4.88 -27.09 15.17
N VAL A 713 3.57 -26.94 15.02
CA VAL A 713 2.65 -26.82 16.15
C VAL A 713 1.89 -28.14 16.27
N ASN A 714 1.95 -28.76 17.45
CA ASN A 714 1.25 -30.02 17.68
C ASN A 714 -0.25 -29.79 17.93
N LYS A 715 -1.00 -30.89 18.07
CA LYS A 715 -2.46 -30.89 18.29
C LYS A 715 -2.93 -30.14 19.55
N TYR A 716 -2.02 -29.68 20.40
CA TYR A 716 -2.30 -28.92 21.62
C TYR A 716 -1.82 -27.46 21.53
N GLY A 717 -1.39 -26.99 20.36
CA GLY A 717 -0.93 -25.60 20.18
C GLY A 717 0.51 -25.35 20.64
N ILE A 718 1.25 -26.40 21.03
CA ILE A 718 2.63 -26.28 21.52
C ILE A 718 3.59 -26.43 20.35
N THR A 719 4.52 -25.49 20.22
CA THR A 719 5.55 -25.53 19.18
C THR A 719 6.60 -26.60 19.52
N GLU A 720 6.83 -27.52 18.59
CA GLU A 720 7.81 -28.59 18.72
C GLU A 720 8.55 -28.84 17.40
N PRO A 721 9.83 -29.23 17.44
CA PRO A 721 10.55 -29.63 16.25
C PRO A 721 9.95 -30.91 15.67
N LYS A 722 9.55 -30.88 14.40
CA LYS A 722 9.08 -32.04 13.65
C LYS A 722 9.87 -32.23 12.38
N ARG A 723 10.13 -33.49 12.07
CA ARG A 723 10.73 -33.89 10.81
C ARG A 723 9.68 -33.74 9.71
N VAL A 724 10.03 -33.04 8.64
CA VAL A 724 9.25 -32.97 7.41
C VAL A 724 9.18 -34.37 6.80
N THR A 725 7.99 -34.96 6.78
CA THR A 725 7.76 -36.32 6.26
C THR A 725 7.37 -36.33 4.79
N ASN A 726 6.86 -35.21 4.27
CA ASN A 726 6.51 -35.02 2.86
C ASN A 726 6.66 -33.55 2.47
N VAL A 727 7.05 -33.30 1.22
CA VAL A 727 7.02 -31.98 0.57
C VAL A 727 6.20 -32.13 -0.70
N PHE A 728 5.16 -31.32 -0.84
CA PHE A 728 4.28 -31.33 -2.01
C PHE A 728 4.67 -30.20 -2.95
N ASN A 729 5.33 -30.53 -4.06
CA ASN A 729 5.62 -29.57 -5.12
C ASN A 729 4.33 -29.33 -5.92
N ASN A 730 3.85 -28.08 -5.98
CA ASN A 730 2.66 -27.70 -6.76
C ASN A 730 2.89 -27.79 -8.29
N GLY A 731 4.04 -28.34 -8.70
CA GLY A 731 4.31 -28.89 -10.00
C GLY A 731 5.51 -28.23 -10.68
N GLU A 732 6.42 -29.02 -11.22
CA GLU A 732 7.34 -28.57 -12.25
C GLU A 732 6.62 -28.52 -13.60
N LYS A 733 6.53 -27.34 -14.22
CA LYS A 733 6.07 -27.24 -15.61
C LYS A 733 7.20 -27.65 -16.52
N LYS A 734 7.00 -28.69 -17.35
CA LYS A 734 7.96 -29.08 -18.39
C LYS A 734 8.21 -27.89 -19.32
N VAL A 735 9.40 -27.31 -19.18
CA VAL A 735 9.95 -26.32 -20.11
C VAL A 735 10.74 -27.04 -21.18
N TYR A 736 10.48 -26.68 -22.42
CA TYR A 736 11.13 -27.24 -23.59
C TYR A 736 12.19 -26.24 -24.02
N LYS A 737 13.44 -26.72 -24.08
CA LYS A 737 14.54 -25.98 -24.67
C LYS A 737 14.62 -26.36 -26.15
N ILE A 738 14.28 -25.42 -27.01
CA ILE A 738 14.47 -25.57 -28.46
C ILE A 738 15.81 -24.94 -28.80
N ILE A 739 16.67 -25.72 -29.44
CA ILE A 739 17.92 -25.23 -30.00
C ILE A 739 17.79 -25.38 -31.51
N THR A 740 17.78 -24.25 -32.21
CA THR A 740 17.72 -24.26 -33.67
C THR A 740 19.08 -24.65 -34.25
N MET A 741 19.11 -25.07 -35.53
CA MET A 741 20.35 -25.42 -36.25
C MET A 741 21.39 -24.27 -36.29
N HIS A 742 20.98 -23.04 -35.99
CA HIS A 742 21.84 -21.86 -35.92
C HIS A 742 22.18 -21.44 -34.47
N ASN A 743 21.99 -22.32 -33.49
CA ASN A 743 22.25 -22.12 -32.05
C ASN A 743 21.43 -21.03 -31.36
N TYR A 744 20.28 -20.63 -31.93
CA TYR A 744 19.30 -19.85 -31.16
C TYR A 744 18.59 -20.76 -30.17
N GLU A 745 18.51 -20.30 -28.93
CA GLU A 745 17.88 -21.02 -27.83
C GLU A 745 16.55 -20.36 -27.45
N LEU A 746 15.48 -21.15 -27.36
CA LEU A 746 14.20 -20.73 -26.83
C LEU A 746 13.81 -21.67 -25.68
N LEU A 747 13.60 -21.10 -24.50
CA LEU A 747 13.15 -21.81 -23.30
C LEU A 747 11.73 -21.35 -22.99
N ALA A 748 10.76 -22.26 -23.13
CA ALA A 748 9.37 -21.93 -22.88
C ALA A 748 8.55 -23.18 -22.51
N THR A 749 7.39 -22.97 -21.90
CA THR A 749 6.49 -24.07 -21.53
C THR A 749 5.88 -24.71 -22.77
N GLY A 750 5.53 -26.00 -22.70
CA GLY A 750 5.05 -26.75 -23.87
C GLY A 750 3.80 -26.19 -24.58
N ASN A 751 3.06 -25.30 -23.90
CA ASN A 751 1.83 -24.68 -24.41
C ASN A 751 2.09 -23.43 -25.25
N HIS A 752 3.29 -22.85 -25.12
CA HIS A 752 3.71 -21.66 -25.86
C HIS A 752 3.72 -21.96 -27.36
N LYS A 753 3.23 -21.04 -28.20
CA LYS A 753 3.12 -21.23 -29.65
C LYS A 753 4.28 -20.52 -30.36
N VAL A 754 4.88 -21.18 -31.34
CA VAL A 754 5.83 -20.55 -32.28
C VAL A 754 5.31 -20.69 -33.70
N TYR A 755 5.70 -19.76 -34.56
CA TYR A 755 5.30 -19.79 -35.96
C TYR A 755 6.28 -20.65 -36.76
N THR A 756 5.76 -21.70 -37.40
CA THR A 756 6.52 -22.59 -38.29
C THR A 756 6.09 -22.40 -39.74
N GLN A 757 6.71 -23.12 -40.68
CA GLN A 757 6.32 -23.13 -42.09
C GLN A 757 4.85 -23.53 -42.33
N ASP A 758 4.23 -24.23 -41.37
CA ASP A 758 2.85 -24.72 -41.45
C ASP A 758 1.87 -23.94 -40.54
N GLY A 759 2.31 -22.82 -39.94
CA GLY A 759 1.51 -21.97 -39.06
C GLY A 759 1.91 -22.03 -37.58
N TYR A 760 1.04 -21.56 -36.67
CA TYR A 760 1.33 -21.59 -35.23
C TYR A 760 1.25 -23.01 -34.65
N LYS A 761 2.36 -23.49 -34.11
CA LYS A 761 2.47 -24.80 -33.48
C LYS A 761 2.90 -24.64 -32.02
N LYS A 762 2.31 -25.41 -31.11
CA LYS A 762 2.75 -25.42 -29.71
C LYS A 762 4.13 -26.04 -29.61
N ILE A 763 4.97 -25.54 -28.71
CA ILE A 763 6.35 -25.99 -28.54
C ILE A 763 6.46 -27.49 -28.28
N LYS A 764 5.53 -28.07 -27.52
CA LYS A 764 5.50 -29.51 -27.27
C LYS A 764 5.24 -30.37 -28.53
N ASP A 765 4.69 -29.77 -29.58
CA ASP A 765 4.30 -30.43 -30.83
C ASP A 765 5.33 -30.18 -31.96
N ILE A 766 6.43 -29.48 -31.66
CA ILE A 766 7.52 -29.20 -32.61
C ILE A 766 8.41 -30.43 -32.78
N THR A 767 8.77 -30.69 -34.03
CA THR A 767 9.67 -31.77 -34.44
C THR A 767 10.96 -31.20 -35.04
N LYS A 768 11.99 -32.04 -35.20
CA LYS A 768 13.27 -31.64 -35.82
C LYS A 768 13.15 -31.19 -37.28
N ASN A 769 12.03 -31.50 -37.94
CA ASN A 769 11.76 -31.13 -39.33
C ASN A 769 10.98 -29.82 -39.43
N ASP A 770 10.47 -29.28 -38.32
CA ASP A 770 9.76 -28.01 -38.31
C ASP A 770 10.76 -26.85 -38.39
N MET A 771 10.62 -26.03 -39.43
CA MET A 771 11.35 -24.79 -39.60
C MET A 771 10.65 -23.67 -38.83
N ILE A 772 11.17 -23.40 -37.63
CA ILE A 772 10.72 -22.28 -36.82
C ILE A 772 11.18 -20.98 -37.46
N MET A 773 10.24 -20.07 -37.69
CA MET A 773 10.55 -18.80 -38.32
C MET A 773 11.35 -17.94 -37.34
N SER A 774 12.62 -17.66 -37.65
CA SER A 774 13.48 -16.76 -36.87
C SER A 774 13.98 -15.62 -37.74
N VAL A 775 13.95 -14.39 -37.24
CA VAL A 775 14.53 -13.24 -37.95
C VAL A 775 16.05 -13.26 -37.72
N LYS A 776 16.82 -13.64 -38.75
CA LYS A 776 18.24 -14.00 -38.59
C LYS A 776 19.19 -12.81 -38.35
N ASN A 777 18.77 -11.58 -38.63
CA ASN A 777 19.38 -10.28 -38.26
C ASN A 777 18.67 -9.15 -39.04
N ILE A 778 18.36 -8.02 -38.40
CA ILE A 778 17.89 -6.81 -39.11
C ILE A 778 19.10 -5.88 -39.31
N ASN A 779 19.68 -5.87 -40.52
CA ASN A 779 20.74 -4.92 -40.87
C ASN A 779 20.33 -4.05 -42.06
N ALA A 780 19.70 -2.92 -41.77
CA ALA A 780 19.21 -1.97 -42.77
C ALA A 780 20.27 -0.92 -43.13
N SER A 781 21.44 -1.33 -43.67
CA SER A 781 22.53 -0.37 -43.94
C SER A 781 23.37 -0.60 -45.20
N LYS A 782 22.91 -1.39 -46.17
CA LYS A 782 23.62 -1.50 -47.47
C LYS A 782 22.67 -1.60 -48.65
N ASP A 783 22.45 -0.46 -49.30
CA ASP A 783 22.25 -0.37 -50.75
C ASP A 783 22.65 1.05 -51.21
N ASN A 784 23.76 1.12 -51.95
CA ASN A 784 24.11 2.35 -52.69
C ASN A 784 23.12 2.55 -53.85
N LEU A 785 22.65 3.79 -54.09
CA LEU A 785 22.63 4.50 -55.40
C LEU A 785 21.60 5.68 -55.48
N ARG A 786 22.16 6.87 -55.77
CA ARG A 786 21.73 8.09 -56.51
C ARG A 786 20.36 8.78 -56.31
N PRO A 787 20.30 10.14 -56.40
CA PRO A 787 19.51 10.96 -55.47
C PRO A 787 18.03 11.18 -55.74
N ASN A 788 17.41 10.75 -56.85
CA ASN A 788 16.10 11.32 -57.21
C ASN A 788 14.94 10.38 -57.57
N GLN A 789 15.04 9.04 -57.64
CA GLN A 789 13.87 8.22 -58.07
C GLN A 789 13.67 6.80 -57.49
N ARG A 790 14.30 6.34 -56.38
CA ARG A 790 13.93 5.05 -55.75
C ARG A 790 13.97 5.09 -54.22
N LEU A 791 13.04 4.38 -53.57
CA LEU A 791 13.01 4.23 -52.12
C LEU A 791 14.26 3.52 -51.60
N SER A 792 14.86 4.02 -50.53
CA SER A 792 15.94 3.35 -49.79
C SER A 792 15.39 2.18 -48.95
N CYS A 793 16.26 1.31 -48.44
CA CYS A 793 15.83 0.22 -47.54
C CYS A 793 15.23 0.77 -46.24
N GLU A 794 15.77 1.88 -45.74
CA GLU A 794 15.26 2.60 -44.56
C GLU A 794 13.90 3.23 -44.83
N GLU A 795 13.68 3.80 -46.03
CA GLU A 795 12.36 4.29 -46.43
C GLU A 795 11.36 3.13 -46.59
N MET A 796 11.78 2.00 -47.14
CA MET A 796 10.94 0.80 -47.24
C MET A 796 10.59 0.23 -45.87
N PHE A 797 11.56 0.14 -44.95
CA PHE A 797 11.35 -0.32 -43.58
C PHE A 797 10.42 0.62 -42.80
N LEU A 798 10.61 1.94 -42.97
CA LEU A 798 9.73 2.95 -42.39
C LEU A 798 8.29 2.85 -42.91
N LEU A 799 8.11 2.69 -44.22
CA LEU A 799 6.78 2.49 -44.80
C LEU A 799 6.15 1.19 -44.28
N GLY A 800 6.93 0.12 -44.09
CA GLY A 800 6.47 -1.12 -43.47
C GLY A 800 5.94 -0.89 -42.06
N MET A 801 6.71 -0.24 -41.19
CA MET A 801 6.30 0.08 -39.82
C MET A 801 5.06 0.99 -39.78
N LEU A 802 4.96 1.96 -40.69
CA LEU A 802 3.83 2.86 -40.80
C LEU A 802 2.55 2.18 -41.32
N ILE A 803 2.67 1.22 -42.24
CA ILE A 803 1.55 0.46 -42.82
C ILE A 803 1.06 -0.64 -41.87
N GLY A 804 1.98 -1.27 -41.13
CA GLY A 804 1.69 -2.27 -40.10
C GLY A 804 0.96 -1.63 -38.93
N ASP A 805 1.65 -1.43 -37.81
CA ASP A 805 1.01 -0.90 -36.60
C ASP A 805 1.27 0.58 -36.30
N GLY A 806 1.97 1.25 -37.21
CA GLY A 806 2.04 2.70 -37.23
C GLY A 806 0.72 3.37 -37.60
N THR A 807 0.65 4.66 -37.32
CA THR A 807 -0.44 5.55 -37.67
C THR A 807 0.04 6.47 -38.79
N ILE A 808 -0.59 6.35 -39.96
CA ILE A 808 -0.32 7.24 -41.12
C ILE A 808 -1.25 8.48 -41.07
N TYR A 809 -2.32 8.41 -40.27
CA TYR A 809 -3.39 9.41 -40.15
C TYR A 809 -4.04 9.35 -38.77
N ALA A 810 -4.18 10.49 -38.07
CA ALA A 810 -4.98 10.59 -36.85
C ALA A 810 -5.96 11.77 -36.96
N LEU A 811 -7.15 11.64 -36.37
CA LEU A 811 -8.03 12.79 -36.13
C LEU A 811 -7.75 13.31 -34.72
N ASP A 812 -7.70 14.64 -34.55
CA ASP A 812 -7.66 15.22 -33.21
C ASP A 812 -9.02 15.09 -32.49
N ASN A 813 -9.07 15.50 -31.22
CA ASN A 813 -10.27 15.37 -30.38
C ASN A 813 -11.48 16.18 -30.90
N ASN A 814 -11.27 17.07 -31.87
CA ASN A 814 -12.29 17.90 -32.49
C ASN A 814 -12.66 17.41 -33.90
N GLY A 815 -12.16 16.23 -34.32
CA GLY A 815 -12.40 15.67 -35.64
C GLY A 815 -11.62 16.35 -36.77
N LYS A 816 -10.61 17.17 -36.44
CA LYS A 816 -9.74 17.83 -37.43
C LYS A 816 -8.56 16.92 -37.80
N GLU A 817 -8.14 16.98 -39.06
CA GLU A 817 -7.06 16.13 -39.56
C GLU A 817 -5.73 16.46 -38.88
N ASN A 818 -5.16 15.49 -38.16
CA ASN A 818 -3.84 15.58 -37.54
C ASN A 818 -2.83 14.84 -38.44
N ASN A 819 -2.05 15.61 -39.19
CA ASN A 819 -1.06 15.14 -40.17
C ASN A 819 0.24 14.60 -39.55
N ARG A 820 0.18 13.97 -38.38
CA ARG A 820 1.36 13.53 -37.63
C ARG A 820 1.44 12.01 -37.56
N PRO A 821 2.33 11.37 -38.34
CA PRO A 821 2.55 9.94 -38.23
C PRO A 821 3.14 9.57 -36.87
N SER A 822 2.76 8.41 -36.36
CA SER A 822 3.30 7.84 -35.13
C SER A 822 3.51 6.34 -35.27
N PHE A 823 4.37 5.78 -34.44
CA PHE A 823 4.62 4.34 -34.39
C PHE A 823 4.73 3.90 -32.94
N THR A 824 4.16 2.75 -32.61
CA THR A 824 4.15 2.21 -31.24
C THR A 824 4.75 0.82 -31.29
N ASN A 825 5.61 0.48 -30.33
CA ASN A 825 6.19 -0.84 -30.23
C ASN A 825 6.69 -1.14 -28.81
N SER A 826 6.64 -2.39 -28.35
CA SER A 826 7.27 -2.79 -27.08
C SER A 826 8.80 -2.97 -27.19
N ASP A 827 9.36 -3.08 -28.39
CA ASP A 827 10.82 -3.14 -28.59
C ASP A 827 11.41 -1.74 -28.82
N ILE A 828 12.13 -1.23 -27.82
CA ILE A 828 12.82 0.06 -27.90
C ILE A 828 13.79 0.15 -29.09
N LYS A 829 14.44 -0.96 -29.49
CA LYS A 829 15.37 -0.94 -30.63
C LYS A 829 14.65 -0.68 -31.94
N LEU A 830 13.40 -1.14 -32.06
CA LEU A 830 12.56 -0.87 -33.22
C LEU A 830 12.05 0.58 -33.24
N ILE A 831 11.79 1.17 -32.07
CA ILE A 831 11.46 2.59 -31.92
C ILE A 831 12.64 3.50 -32.24
N GLU A 832 13.84 3.19 -31.75
CA GLU A 832 15.09 3.87 -32.14
C GLU A 832 15.33 3.74 -33.64
N LYS A 833 15.08 2.56 -34.21
CA LYS A 833 15.22 2.33 -35.65
C LYS A 833 14.22 3.16 -36.46
N PHE A 834 12.97 3.25 -36.01
CA PHE A 834 11.94 4.11 -36.60
C PHE A 834 12.37 5.58 -36.57
N GLN A 835 12.91 6.07 -35.44
CA GLN A 835 13.44 7.42 -35.33
C GLN A 835 14.59 7.66 -36.33
N GLN A 836 15.55 6.75 -36.41
CA GLN A 836 16.67 6.87 -37.35
C GLN A 836 16.20 6.94 -38.80
N CYS A 837 15.24 6.09 -39.18
CA CYS A 837 14.66 6.11 -40.52
C CYS A 837 13.95 7.44 -40.83
N ILE A 838 13.22 8.01 -39.85
CA ILE A 838 12.57 9.32 -39.99
C ILE A 838 13.58 10.47 -40.09
N LEU A 839 14.57 10.52 -39.18
CA LEU A 839 15.59 11.57 -39.14
C LEU A 839 16.44 11.59 -40.41
N SER A 840 16.69 10.43 -41.03
CA SER A 840 17.40 10.34 -42.31
C SER A 840 16.69 11.09 -43.47
N ARG A 841 15.39 11.37 -43.33
CA ARG A 841 14.55 12.00 -44.35
C ARG A 841 14.21 13.47 -44.07
N ILE A 842 14.46 13.92 -42.84
CA ILE A 842 14.28 15.29 -42.39
C ILE A 842 15.56 16.06 -42.73
N ARG A 843 15.44 17.18 -43.45
CA ARG A 843 16.58 18.09 -43.70
C ARG A 843 16.39 19.37 -42.91
N GLU A 844 17.45 19.83 -42.27
CA GLU A 844 17.49 21.13 -41.60
C GLU A 844 17.30 22.25 -42.64
N ARG A 845 16.34 23.14 -42.41
CA ARG A 845 16.07 24.27 -43.30
C ARG A 845 15.88 25.51 -42.43
N ASN A 846 16.69 26.54 -42.68
CA ASN A 846 16.64 27.83 -41.99
C ASN A 846 16.79 27.75 -40.46
N GLY A 847 17.71 26.93 -39.95
CA GLY A 847 18.07 26.92 -38.51
C GLY A 847 17.01 26.38 -37.54
N LYS A 848 15.88 25.86 -38.03
CA LYS A 848 14.89 25.13 -37.22
C LYS A 848 15.10 23.62 -37.36
N ARG A 849 15.50 22.96 -36.28
CA ARG A 849 15.54 21.49 -36.19
C ARG A 849 14.12 20.94 -36.07
N SER A 850 13.82 19.90 -36.83
CA SER A 850 12.62 19.09 -36.58
C SER A 850 12.92 18.12 -35.45
N THR A 851 11.99 17.96 -34.52
CA THR A 851 12.13 17.06 -33.36
C THR A 851 11.18 15.86 -33.52
N CYS A 852 11.66 14.67 -33.17
CA CYS A 852 10.78 13.53 -32.89
C CYS A 852 10.49 13.57 -31.39
N GLU A 853 9.22 13.47 -30.99
CA GLU A 853 8.87 13.38 -29.58
C GLU A 853 8.61 11.91 -29.25
N PHE A 854 9.35 11.41 -28.29
CA PHE A 854 9.15 10.08 -27.74
C PHE A 854 8.20 10.17 -26.56
N TYR A 855 7.27 9.25 -26.53
CA TYR A 855 6.28 9.10 -25.50
C TYR A 855 6.29 7.65 -25.06
N ILE A 856 6.72 7.36 -23.84
CA ILE A 856 6.47 6.05 -23.25
C ILE A 856 5.01 6.09 -22.78
N ASN A 857 4.17 5.24 -23.36
CA ASN A 857 2.81 5.08 -22.87
C ASN A 857 2.80 3.92 -21.89
N SER A 858 3.07 4.21 -20.61
CA SER A 858 2.76 3.26 -19.56
C SER A 858 1.25 3.32 -19.27
N GLN A 859 0.55 2.21 -19.52
CA GLN A 859 -0.82 2.05 -19.04
C GLN A 859 -0.75 1.69 -17.55
N LYS A 860 -1.28 2.56 -16.69
CA LYS A 860 -1.46 2.23 -15.27
C LYS A 860 -2.25 0.93 -15.12
N GLY A 861 -1.62 -0.09 -14.55
CA GLY A 861 -2.29 -1.30 -14.09
C GLY A 861 -2.24 -2.51 -15.04
N VAL A 862 -1.42 -2.49 -16.10
CA VAL A 862 -1.14 -3.70 -16.88
C VAL A 862 0.36 -3.94 -16.88
N ASN A 863 0.78 -5.09 -16.32
CA ASN A 863 2.17 -5.52 -16.31
C ASN A 863 2.52 -6.10 -17.69
N VAL A 864 2.67 -5.23 -18.69
CA VAL A 864 3.25 -5.59 -19.99
C VAL A 864 4.56 -4.84 -20.10
N ASP A 865 5.61 -5.50 -20.61
CA ASP A 865 6.89 -4.87 -20.91
C ASP A 865 6.67 -3.53 -21.64
N ASP A 866 7.48 -2.51 -21.31
CA ASP A 866 7.28 -1.11 -21.72
C ASP A 866 6.85 -0.94 -23.18
N ILE A 867 5.72 -0.27 -23.41
CA ILE A 867 5.23 0.03 -24.76
C ILE A 867 5.60 1.48 -25.13
N TYR A 868 6.51 1.59 -26.08
CA TYR A 868 7.10 2.84 -26.52
C TYR A 868 6.32 3.41 -27.71
N ASN A 869 5.88 4.66 -27.64
CA ASN A 869 5.28 5.39 -28.76
C ASN A 869 6.21 6.51 -29.23
N ILE A 870 6.49 6.57 -30.51
CA ILE A 870 7.16 7.71 -31.12
C ILE A 870 6.17 8.48 -31.98
N ARG A 871 6.03 9.77 -31.71
CA ARG A 871 5.18 10.68 -32.48
C ARG A 871 6.02 11.81 -33.06
N ILE A 872 5.85 12.05 -34.34
CA ILE A 872 6.65 13.06 -35.02
C ILE A 872 5.93 14.41 -34.92
N LYS A 873 6.58 15.41 -34.33
CA LYS A 873 6.00 16.77 -34.15
C LYS A 873 6.93 17.80 -34.74
N THR A 874 6.50 18.43 -35.84
CA THR A 874 7.30 19.48 -36.48
C THR A 874 6.39 20.58 -37.02
N ASP A 875 6.93 21.79 -37.13
CA ASP A 875 6.26 22.93 -37.76
C ASP A 875 6.63 23.05 -39.26
N VAL A 876 7.56 22.21 -39.73
CA VAL A 876 8.20 22.26 -41.07
C VAL A 876 7.63 21.16 -42.00
N PHE A 877 6.57 20.48 -41.57
CA PHE A 877 6.09 19.21 -42.12
C PHE A 877 5.71 19.17 -43.59
N ASN A 878 5.59 20.31 -44.27
CA ASN A 878 4.72 20.34 -45.43
C ASN A 878 5.28 19.76 -46.74
N ASN A 879 6.41 19.02 -46.81
CA ASN A 879 6.87 18.59 -48.14
C ASN A 879 7.64 17.25 -48.35
N SER A 880 8.22 16.51 -47.39
CA SER A 880 9.01 15.29 -47.75
C SER A 880 8.35 13.96 -47.39
N LEU A 881 8.10 13.69 -46.11
CA LEU A 881 7.42 12.46 -45.66
C LEU A 881 5.97 12.43 -46.14
N ILE A 882 5.25 13.54 -46.05
CA ILE A 882 3.89 13.67 -46.57
C ILE A 882 3.85 13.39 -48.07
N LYS A 883 4.77 13.98 -48.86
CA LYS A 883 4.88 13.66 -50.29
C LYS A 883 5.22 12.21 -50.55
N LEU A 884 6.02 11.58 -49.69
CA LEU A 884 6.33 10.16 -49.80
C LEU A 884 5.08 9.31 -49.58
N LEU A 885 4.33 9.59 -48.51
CA LEU A 885 3.09 8.88 -48.21
C LEU A 885 2.01 9.13 -49.28
N ASP A 886 1.92 10.35 -49.82
CA ASP A 886 1.01 10.70 -50.93
C ASP A 886 1.41 10.05 -52.26
N LYS A 887 2.71 10.01 -52.56
CA LYS A 887 3.23 9.39 -53.79
C LYS A 887 2.81 7.93 -53.90
N TYR A 888 2.66 7.24 -52.78
CA TYR A 888 2.16 5.86 -52.72
C TYR A 888 0.73 5.77 -52.21
N TYR A 889 -0.02 6.87 -52.22
CA TYR A 889 -1.44 6.94 -51.84
C TYR A 889 -1.77 6.38 -50.45
N LEU A 890 -0.79 6.32 -49.55
CA LEU A 890 -0.94 5.71 -48.23
C LEU A 890 -1.80 6.56 -47.29
N ARG A 891 -1.81 7.89 -47.45
CA ARG A 891 -2.72 8.78 -46.70
C ARG A 891 -4.18 8.64 -47.16
N HIS A 892 -4.40 8.49 -48.47
CA HIS A 892 -5.76 8.32 -49.03
C HIS A 892 -6.40 6.99 -48.66
N HIS A 893 -5.60 5.97 -48.32
CA HIS A 893 -6.06 4.65 -47.90
C HIS A 893 -5.68 4.31 -46.45
N ALA A 894 -5.34 5.30 -45.63
CA ALA A 894 -4.81 5.10 -44.28
C ALA A 894 -5.75 4.29 -43.38
N LYS A 895 -7.07 4.51 -43.48
CA LYS A 895 -8.09 3.73 -42.73
C LYS A 895 -8.09 2.24 -43.08
N ASN A 896 -7.75 1.91 -44.33
CA ASN A 896 -7.77 0.54 -44.83
C ASN A 896 -6.39 -0.12 -44.77
N LYS A 897 -5.36 0.56 -44.23
CA LYS A 897 -3.95 0.12 -44.16
C LYS A 897 -3.50 -0.70 -45.39
N LYS A 898 -3.86 -0.24 -46.60
CA LYS A 898 -3.66 -0.99 -47.85
C LYS A 898 -2.22 -0.85 -48.36
N LEU A 899 -1.59 -1.96 -48.76
CA LEU A 899 -0.34 -1.92 -49.51
C LEU A 899 -0.62 -1.40 -50.93
N ASN A 900 0.07 -0.35 -51.35
CA ASN A 900 0.00 0.11 -52.73
C ASN A 900 0.73 -0.89 -53.64
N ASP A 901 0.10 -1.33 -54.72
CA ASP A 901 0.68 -2.32 -55.64
C ASP A 901 2.05 -1.85 -56.17
N ALA A 902 2.26 -0.54 -56.35
CA ALA A 902 3.54 0.04 -56.74
C ALA A 902 4.69 -0.24 -55.75
N LEU A 903 4.40 -0.45 -54.46
CA LEU A 903 5.39 -0.87 -53.45
C LEU A 903 5.79 -2.34 -53.62
N MET A 904 4.86 -3.17 -54.10
CA MET A 904 5.09 -4.60 -54.38
C MET A 904 5.86 -4.82 -55.70
N TYR A 905 5.80 -3.85 -56.62
CA TYR A 905 6.58 -3.86 -57.86
C TYR A 905 8.03 -3.33 -57.72
N TYR A 906 8.46 -2.91 -56.52
CA TYR A 906 9.87 -2.59 -56.27
C TYR A 906 10.75 -3.86 -56.41
N PRO A 907 11.97 -3.76 -56.98
CA PRO A 907 12.72 -4.93 -57.42
C PRO A 907 13.07 -5.84 -56.24
N LYS A 908 12.73 -7.13 -56.40
CA LYS A 908 12.94 -8.24 -55.45
C LYS A 908 14.34 -8.21 -54.84
N GLY A 909 14.44 -8.52 -53.54
CA GLY A 909 15.69 -8.51 -52.77
C GLY A 909 15.57 -7.72 -51.45
N ASN A 910 16.65 -7.07 -51.03
CA ASN A 910 16.78 -6.40 -49.72
C ASN A 910 15.69 -5.33 -49.45
N LYS A 911 15.11 -4.71 -50.49
CA LYS A 911 14.07 -3.68 -50.34
C LYS A 911 12.70 -4.24 -50.00
N LEU A 912 12.29 -5.33 -50.65
CA LEU A 912 11.08 -6.06 -50.28
C LEU A 912 11.25 -6.70 -48.89
N GLN A 913 12.43 -7.24 -48.60
CA GLN A 913 12.76 -7.73 -47.26
C GLN A 913 12.73 -6.62 -46.20
N SER A 914 13.15 -5.40 -46.54
CA SER A 914 13.06 -4.26 -45.62
C SER A 914 11.61 -3.81 -45.40
N LEU A 915 10.78 -3.76 -46.45
CA LEU A 915 9.36 -3.46 -46.31
C LEU A 915 8.63 -4.48 -45.43
N LEU A 916 8.82 -5.77 -45.71
CA LEU A 916 8.21 -6.86 -44.93
C LEU A 916 8.81 -6.94 -43.53
N GLY A 917 10.10 -6.69 -43.38
CA GLY A 917 10.77 -6.59 -42.08
C GLY A 917 10.14 -5.49 -41.24
N GLY A 918 9.93 -4.29 -41.81
CA GLY A 918 9.26 -3.20 -41.10
C GLY A 918 7.80 -3.52 -40.78
N LEU A 919 7.10 -4.21 -41.68
CA LEU A 919 5.68 -4.59 -41.53
C LEU A 919 5.45 -5.64 -40.44
N PHE A 920 6.36 -6.60 -40.29
CA PHE A 920 6.24 -7.71 -39.34
C PHE A 920 7.09 -7.54 -38.07
N SER A 921 7.86 -6.47 -37.97
CA SER A 921 8.53 -6.06 -36.73
C SER A 921 7.61 -5.22 -35.86
N THR A 922 6.30 -5.29 -36.05
CA THR A 922 5.32 -4.52 -35.31
C THR A 922 4.47 -5.45 -34.45
N ASP A 923 4.06 -4.96 -33.29
CA ASP A 923 3.33 -5.69 -32.24
C ASP A 923 2.08 -4.91 -31.82
N GLY A 924 1.46 -4.12 -32.69
CA GLY A 924 0.24 -3.36 -32.37
C GLY A 924 0.43 -1.85 -32.17
N GLY A 925 -0.66 -1.11 -32.36
CA GLY A 925 -0.66 0.36 -32.42
C GLY A 925 -1.46 0.99 -31.28
N CYS A 926 -1.06 2.19 -30.82
CA CYS A 926 -1.75 2.90 -29.74
C CYS A 926 -2.75 3.94 -30.28
N TYR A 927 -4.03 3.84 -29.88
CA TYR A 927 -5.05 4.85 -30.17
C TYR A 927 -5.81 5.25 -28.92
N ARG A 928 -5.76 6.54 -28.56
CA ARG A 928 -6.59 7.22 -27.55
C ARG A 928 -6.87 6.42 -26.26
N ASN A 929 -5.87 5.70 -25.75
CA ASN A 929 -5.81 4.99 -24.44
C ASN A 929 -5.99 3.46 -24.46
N TYR A 930 -5.85 2.78 -25.60
CA TYR A 930 -5.63 1.32 -25.65
C TYR A 930 -4.64 0.93 -26.76
N ILE A 931 -4.04 -0.26 -26.63
CA ILE A 931 -3.12 -0.86 -27.61
C ILE A 931 -3.90 -1.91 -28.40
N ASP A 932 -3.94 -1.75 -29.72
CA ASP A 932 -4.61 -2.67 -30.66
C ASP A 932 -3.57 -3.58 -31.31
N TYR A 933 -3.52 -4.84 -30.87
CA TYR A 933 -2.66 -5.90 -31.41
C TYR A 933 -3.32 -6.55 -32.63
N SER A 934 -3.44 -5.81 -33.72
CA SER A 934 -3.56 -6.33 -35.09
C SER A 934 -3.73 -5.18 -36.05
N THR A 935 -3.18 -5.32 -37.25
CA THR A 935 -3.74 -4.61 -38.39
C THR A 935 -5.18 -5.12 -38.58
N THR A 936 -6.17 -4.39 -38.05
CA THR A 936 -7.61 -4.66 -38.23
C THR A 936 -8.07 -4.58 -39.70
N SER A 937 -7.15 -4.37 -40.64
CA SER A 937 -7.41 -4.35 -42.07
C SER A 937 -7.43 -5.76 -42.65
N GLU A 938 -8.63 -6.28 -42.88
CA GLU A 938 -8.86 -7.51 -43.66
C GLU A 938 -8.22 -7.43 -45.06
N LEU A 939 -8.15 -6.23 -45.64
CA LEU A 939 -7.58 -5.99 -46.96
C LEU A 939 -6.05 -6.17 -46.96
N LEU A 940 -5.35 -5.69 -45.93
CA LEU A 940 -3.92 -5.89 -45.78
C LEU A 940 -3.58 -7.36 -45.56
N ALA A 941 -4.36 -8.05 -44.72
CA ALA A 941 -4.23 -9.48 -44.51
C ALA A 941 -4.44 -10.28 -45.82
N TYR A 942 -5.43 -9.90 -46.62
CA TYR A 942 -5.66 -10.48 -47.96
C TYR A 942 -4.50 -10.19 -48.94
N GLN A 943 -3.92 -8.98 -48.92
CA GLN A 943 -2.78 -8.60 -49.79
C GLN A 943 -1.45 -9.24 -49.38
N ILE A 944 -1.27 -9.59 -48.11
CA ILE A 944 -0.09 -10.33 -47.64
C ILE A 944 -0.21 -11.83 -48.01
N LYS A 945 -1.44 -12.35 -48.01
CA LYS A 945 -1.73 -13.76 -48.30
C LYS A 945 -1.61 -14.12 -49.78
N ASN A 946 -1.95 -13.20 -50.69
CA ASN A 946 -1.87 -13.38 -52.15
C ASN A 946 -0.61 -12.75 -52.73
#